data_AF-A0A4R1RVG9-F1
#
_entry.id   AF-A0A4R1RVG9-F1
#
_cell.length_a   1.000
_cell.length_b   1.000
_cell.length_c   1.000
_cell.angle_alpha   90.00
_cell.angle_beta   90.00
_cell.angle_gamma   90.00
#
_symmetry.space_group_name_H-M   'P 1'
#
loop_
_entity.id
_entity.type
_entity.pdbx_description
1 polymer ?
#
loop_
_entity_poly.entity_id
_entity_poly.type
_entity_poly.pdbx_seq_one_letter_code
_entity_poly.pdbx_strand_id
1 'polypeptide(L)'
;MARLPTKFDISQQPSGRSGRQIAEYDTSGFGRGLASLGGSISALGEDLKRQQNTVDLARAEAAKAQGFIDVENTFSNDGDYSTFNQRAPKQTGDIVDKSANLIRDPQMRERWKLGAQTDAARVNDSIGDKARSLGKQAETVAFDDALETNRRIYVDPNSSEAARTKARADIEGAIATGEKSGLLTPDQASARRDKFVRNADFNRAKLEAERDPSQFRPGNVVDRIVGAESGGNANAKNPNSSATGAGQFIDSTWLATAKAHRPDLFNGRTAEEVLALRNDKALSKEMTAYLANDNAQFLRNQGIQPTDGDIYLAHFLGPRGAAQVLKADPSASVASIVGQDAVDANPFLKGMSAADVRAWSNKKMGSEAPAYFKNLSPEEQQVVFNQAESRQREMAVEQRGNIETVVQNAPTAIQNTGTYSGAIPTRTEFMDAYGAQDGNERYDKFSAALEVSQQAYNFRTMSADDIQAMVNEAKPTSSGNDAALQAARYDALNSAATTTLAARRADPATYTQQAFPNVARAWSDAANTGNYQAALNATATAQQQLGITDMKLLPKAVADQAVTTFKNPEATDDQRLAAVNSLVFSTPDPTQRQAVFNQLVDAGLPAMTEGAVEAAARGDSGAANRLLQAALTDTGKLPMSGDVKPADIDDQLYSSVWAPGAIGDASYGVAYGDTASLERAQRGGELMKKAVQLRVSQGQDLETAVAGASKDLFGDMKVYDGSYGVNANLPVPSDTDEDTLYSGLNSAKTSFKAALELQRQRVIDGSKADVADGGRAIIDQSTQNRIDDILENGVFVVSGDGVGLRDPYTGQFVPGADGVTPLSIPLQTILDLGTQVSHNTGGAAAGGSLENSGPLVIDIRGGDTNLRGRRDQDVKTYKP
;
A
#
# COMPACT_ATOMS: atom_id res chain seq x y z
N MET A 1 14.38 52.41 35.82
CA MET A 1 14.70 53.15 37.07
C MET A 1 15.37 54.44 36.62
N ALA A 2 14.80 55.63 36.86
CA ALA A 2 15.00 56.49 38.05
C ALA A 2 16.44 57.07 38.13
N ARG A 3 16.69 58.38 38.36
CA ARG A 3 15.81 59.55 38.64
C ARG A 3 16.56 60.86 38.30
N LEU A 4 15.86 61.99 38.15
CA LEU A 4 16.45 63.33 37.91
C LEU A 4 16.95 64.02 39.20
N PRO A 5 18.13 64.71 39.17
CA PRO A 5 18.46 65.87 40.01
C PRO A 5 17.73 67.15 39.53
N THR A 6 17.81 68.26 40.29
CA THR A 6 16.84 69.37 40.15
C THR A 6 17.43 70.80 40.27
N LYS A 7 16.56 71.80 40.43
CA LYS A 7 16.71 73.23 40.09
C LYS A 7 17.56 74.06 41.07
N PHE A 8 18.70 73.55 41.57
CA PHE A 8 19.49 74.25 42.60
C PHE A 8 21.00 74.33 42.36
N ASP A 9 21.60 73.50 41.51
CA ASP A 9 23.06 73.27 41.56
C ASP A 9 23.97 74.40 41.01
N ILE A 10 23.47 75.33 40.18
CA ILE A 10 24.28 76.45 39.67
C ILE A 10 23.54 77.79 39.77
N SER A 11 23.64 78.41 40.94
CA SER A 11 23.50 79.86 41.10
C SER A 11 24.75 80.41 41.80
N GLN A 12 25.44 81.36 41.18
CA GLN A 12 26.41 82.24 41.85
C GLN A 12 26.85 83.39 40.94
N GLN A 13 26.91 84.60 41.52
CA GLN A 13 27.77 85.69 41.04
C GLN A 13 29.11 85.61 41.78
N PRO A 14 30.18 86.18 41.20
CA PRO A 14 31.10 87.01 41.99
C PRO A 14 31.13 88.48 41.52
N SER A 15 31.83 89.33 42.28
CA SER A 15 31.93 90.78 42.05
C SER A 15 33.37 91.28 42.18
N GLY A 16 33.66 92.52 41.75
CA GLY A 16 34.99 93.16 41.83
C GLY A 16 35.32 94.00 40.58
N ARG A 17 35.01 95.30 40.45
CA ARG A 17 35.49 96.52 41.17
C ARG A 17 37.00 96.81 41.09
N SER A 18 37.37 97.77 40.22
CA SER A 18 38.35 98.86 40.47
C SER A 18 38.17 99.92 39.35
N GLY A 19 38.38 101.24 39.51
CA GLY A 19 38.80 102.04 40.67
C GLY A 19 38.25 103.48 40.61
N ARG A 20 38.68 104.37 41.53
CA ARG A 20 38.16 105.74 41.75
C ARG A 20 39.15 106.85 41.34
N GLN A 21 38.64 108.06 41.03
CA GLN A 21 38.84 109.35 41.75
C GLN A 21 37.91 110.42 41.08
N ILE A 22 37.18 111.32 41.75
CA ILE A 22 37.48 112.40 42.74
C ILE A 22 38.23 113.58 42.07
N ALA A 23 37.80 114.86 42.07
CA ALA A 23 36.52 115.53 42.42
C ALA A 23 36.54 116.98 41.79
N GLU A 24 36.15 118.17 42.31
CA GLU A 24 35.60 118.65 43.62
C GLU A 24 35.07 120.14 43.51
N TYR A 25 33.80 120.43 43.90
CA TYR A 25 33.19 121.76 44.23
C TYR A 25 33.13 122.88 43.11
N ASP A 26 32.44 124.04 43.23
CA ASP A 26 31.80 124.75 44.36
C ASP A 26 30.45 125.51 44.05
N THR A 27 29.90 126.15 45.09
CA THR A 27 28.64 126.89 45.29
C THR A 27 28.18 127.97 44.26
N SER A 28 26.86 128.17 44.19
CA SER A 28 26.18 129.42 44.65
C SER A 28 24.66 129.38 44.42
N GLY A 29 23.91 130.37 44.95
CA GLY A 29 22.59 130.74 44.40
C GLY A 29 21.32 130.09 44.97
N PHE A 30 21.13 130.08 46.30
CA PHE A 30 19.80 129.82 46.89
C PHE A 30 18.85 130.99 46.59
N GLY A 31 18.20 130.96 45.42
CA GLY A 31 17.42 132.09 44.86
C GLY A 31 16.11 131.71 44.16
N ARG A 32 15.52 130.55 44.49
CA ARG A 32 14.20 130.16 43.96
C ARG A 32 13.11 131.02 44.61
N GLY A 33 12.36 131.76 43.78
CA GLY A 33 11.23 132.61 44.18
C GLY A 33 9.94 132.18 43.51
N LEU A 34 9.59 132.80 42.37
CA LEU A 34 8.29 132.60 41.69
C LEU A 34 8.37 131.95 40.29
N ALA A 35 9.53 131.87 39.64
CA ALA A 35 9.64 131.27 38.29
C ALA A 35 9.52 129.74 38.27
N SER A 36 9.75 129.06 39.41
CA SER A 36 9.84 127.60 39.54
C SER A 36 8.50 126.86 39.63
N LEU A 37 7.43 127.44 39.08
CA LEU A 37 6.11 126.83 38.92
C LEU A 37 5.66 126.72 37.45
N GLY A 38 6.08 127.64 36.58
CA GLY A 38 5.81 127.56 35.14
C GLY A 38 6.80 126.64 34.41
N GLY A 39 8.11 126.90 34.55
CA GLY A 39 9.15 126.11 33.87
C GLY A 39 9.26 124.66 34.36
N SER A 40 8.90 124.41 35.61
CA SER A 40 8.90 123.07 36.21
C SER A 40 7.82 122.16 35.62
N ILE A 41 6.65 122.70 35.24
CA ILE A 41 5.58 121.93 34.58
C ILE A 41 6.01 121.52 33.17
N SER A 42 6.66 122.40 32.40
CA SER A 42 7.20 122.06 31.07
C SER A 42 8.32 121.02 31.14
N ALA A 43 9.26 121.18 32.09
CA ALA A 43 10.35 120.21 32.29
C ALA A 43 9.84 118.83 32.78
N LEU A 44 8.82 118.81 33.66
CA LEU A 44 8.11 117.58 34.02
C LEU A 44 7.41 116.97 32.81
N GLY A 45 6.82 117.76 31.92
CA GLY A 45 6.20 117.28 30.68
C GLY A 45 7.17 116.54 29.77
N GLU A 46 8.37 117.09 29.55
CA GLU A 46 9.40 116.42 28.74
C GLU A 46 9.98 115.18 29.42
N ASP A 47 10.27 115.23 30.72
CA ASP A 47 10.86 114.08 31.41
C ASP A 47 9.84 112.93 31.58
N LEU A 48 8.58 113.26 31.88
CA LEU A 48 7.49 112.28 31.88
C LEU A 48 7.30 111.69 30.47
N LYS A 49 7.43 112.48 29.38
CA LYS A 49 7.42 111.96 28.01
C LYS A 49 8.61 111.01 27.75
N ARG A 50 9.82 111.32 28.23
CA ARG A 50 10.99 110.41 28.09
C ARG A 50 10.82 109.11 28.87
N GLN A 51 10.31 109.16 30.10
CA GLN A 51 10.00 107.98 30.90
C GLN A 51 8.91 107.13 30.24
N GLN A 52 7.84 107.77 29.74
CA GLN A 52 6.76 107.11 29.01
C GLN A 52 7.25 106.46 27.72
N ASN A 53 8.05 107.14 26.90
CA ASN A 53 8.63 106.58 25.68
C ASN A 53 9.54 105.37 25.98
N THR A 54 10.32 105.40 27.06
CA THR A 54 11.16 104.26 27.49
C THR A 54 10.31 103.05 27.89
N VAL A 55 9.21 103.26 28.64
CA VAL A 55 8.27 102.19 29.04
C VAL A 55 7.51 101.63 27.83
N ASP A 56 7.08 102.49 26.91
CA ASP A 56 6.42 102.09 25.66
C ASP A 56 7.34 101.24 24.78
N LEU A 57 8.60 101.67 24.61
CA LEU A 57 9.62 100.94 23.85
C LEU A 57 9.90 99.57 24.48
N ALA A 58 10.06 99.50 25.80
CA ALA A 58 10.27 98.23 26.51
C ALA A 58 9.05 97.27 26.38
N ARG A 59 7.83 97.82 26.37
CA ARG A 59 6.59 97.04 26.15
C ARG A 59 6.47 96.54 24.71
N ALA A 60 6.76 97.38 23.72
CA ALA A 60 6.77 96.99 22.32
C ALA A 60 7.81 95.91 22.03
N GLU A 61 9.03 96.05 22.59
CA GLU A 61 10.10 95.08 22.43
C GLU A 61 9.78 93.74 23.10
N ALA A 62 9.20 93.74 24.30
CA ALA A 62 8.75 92.53 24.99
C ALA A 62 7.57 91.85 24.25
N ALA A 63 6.61 92.63 23.75
CA ALA A 63 5.48 92.11 22.96
C ALA A 63 5.93 91.49 21.63
N LYS A 64 6.90 92.12 20.95
CA LYS A 64 7.54 91.58 19.75
C LYS A 64 8.25 90.26 20.04
N ALA A 65 9.09 90.23 21.08
CA ALA A 65 9.87 89.05 21.44
C ALA A 65 8.97 87.85 21.80
N GLN A 66 7.96 88.06 22.64
CA GLN A 66 6.98 87.01 22.97
C GLN A 66 6.20 86.57 21.72
N GLY A 67 5.68 87.51 20.93
CA GLY A 67 4.90 87.20 19.74
C GLY A 67 5.69 86.45 18.65
N PHE A 68 6.99 86.71 18.49
CA PHE A 68 7.84 85.94 17.60
C PHE A 68 8.10 84.52 18.14
N ILE A 69 8.34 84.36 19.44
CA ILE A 69 8.47 83.04 20.08
C ILE A 69 7.17 82.22 19.92
N ASP A 70 6.00 82.84 20.07
CA ASP A 70 4.71 82.20 19.88
C ASP A 70 4.47 81.78 18.42
N VAL A 71 4.96 82.56 17.46
CA VAL A 71 4.93 82.23 16.02
C VAL A 71 5.91 81.08 15.70
N GLU A 72 7.15 81.13 16.19
CA GLU A 72 8.12 80.04 16.03
C GLU A 72 7.64 78.73 16.67
N ASN A 73 6.99 78.80 17.84
CA ASN A 73 6.37 77.65 18.49
C ASN A 73 5.17 77.11 17.67
N THR A 74 4.36 78.00 17.08
CA THR A 74 3.25 77.62 16.20
C THR A 74 3.77 76.83 14.99
N PHE A 75 4.67 77.42 14.21
CA PHE A 75 5.28 76.76 13.03
C PHE A 75 6.18 75.57 13.39
N SER A 76 6.59 75.43 14.65
CA SER A 76 7.29 74.23 15.13
C SER A 76 6.39 73.02 15.36
N ASN A 77 5.08 73.22 15.44
CA ASN A 77 4.08 72.16 15.67
C ASN A 77 3.06 72.06 14.52
N ASP A 78 3.28 72.78 13.41
CA ASP A 78 2.38 72.87 12.27
C ASP A 78 2.75 71.85 11.18
N GLY A 79 1.78 71.06 10.72
CA GLY A 79 1.99 70.01 9.73
C GLY A 79 2.03 70.48 8.28
N ASP A 80 1.52 71.68 7.97
CA ASP A 80 1.46 72.21 6.60
C ASP A 80 2.64 73.17 6.32
N TYR A 81 3.83 72.56 6.23
CA TYR A 81 5.08 73.23 5.84
C TYR A 81 5.02 73.86 4.45
N SER A 82 4.08 73.45 3.58
CA SER A 82 3.96 73.97 2.21
C SER A 82 3.59 75.46 2.17
N THR A 83 2.82 75.93 3.17
CA THR A 83 2.31 77.30 3.22
C THR A 83 3.09 78.23 4.18
N PHE A 84 4.15 77.75 4.85
CA PHE A 84 4.92 78.53 5.83
C PHE A 84 5.46 79.83 5.23
N ASN A 85 5.98 79.80 4.00
CA ASN A 85 6.53 80.97 3.29
C ASN A 85 5.47 82.08 3.02
N GLN A 86 4.17 81.77 3.12
CA GLN A 86 3.09 82.74 3.01
C GLN A 86 2.52 83.14 4.39
N ARG A 87 2.40 82.17 5.31
CA ARG A 87 1.78 82.39 6.62
C ARG A 87 2.74 83.08 7.62
N ALA A 88 4.03 82.73 7.64
CA ALA A 88 4.97 83.29 8.60
C ALA A 88 5.23 84.80 8.42
N PRO A 89 5.47 85.32 7.19
CA PRO A 89 5.66 86.77 7.00
C PRO A 89 4.43 87.61 7.38
N LYS A 90 3.23 87.05 7.20
CA LYS A 90 1.99 87.67 7.65
C LYS A 90 1.89 87.71 9.17
N GLN A 91 2.12 86.59 9.85
CA GLN A 91 2.02 86.52 11.31
C GLN A 91 3.10 87.37 12.01
N THR A 92 4.35 87.33 11.55
CA THR A 92 5.41 88.20 12.09
C THR A 92 5.13 89.67 11.81
N GLY A 93 4.59 90.01 10.63
CA GLY A 93 4.09 91.37 10.32
C GLY A 93 2.98 91.83 11.28
N ASP A 94 1.96 91.00 11.51
CA ASP A 94 0.87 91.28 12.46
C ASP A 94 1.40 91.52 13.89
N ILE A 95 2.44 90.78 14.32
CA ILE A 95 3.09 90.99 15.63
C ILE A 95 3.86 92.31 15.68
N VAL A 96 4.58 92.67 14.61
CA VAL A 96 5.27 93.97 14.52
C VAL A 96 4.27 95.13 14.60
N ASP A 97 3.16 95.07 13.87
CA ASP A 97 2.16 96.15 13.88
C ASP A 97 1.42 96.26 15.23
N LYS A 98 1.04 95.13 15.85
CA LYS A 98 0.45 95.12 17.21
C LYS A 98 1.40 95.73 18.24
N SER A 99 2.69 95.40 18.15
CA SER A 99 3.73 95.86 19.08
C SER A 99 4.07 97.35 18.86
N ALA A 100 4.14 97.80 17.59
CA ALA A 100 4.35 99.19 17.24
C ALA A 100 3.25 100.11 17.80
N ASN A 101 2.00 99.63 17.84
CA ASN A 101 0.88 100.38 18.41
C ASN A 101 0.98 100.58 19.94
N LEU A 102 1.88 99.88 20.64
CA LEU A 102 2.21 100.17 22.05
C LEU A 102 3.10 101.41 22.22
N ILE A 103 3.73 101.89 21.14
CA ILE A 103 4.54 103.12 21.13
C ILE A 103 3.65 104.31 20.79
N ARG A 104 3.45 105.24 21.73
CA ARG A 104 2.55 106.39 21.54
C ARG A 104 3.13 107.48 20.64
N ASP A 105 4.45 107.70 20.66
CA ASP A 105 5.11 108.70 19.81
C ASP A 105 5.24 108.21 18.34
N PRO A 106 4.67 108.90 17.33
CA PRO A 106 4.66 108.40 15.95
C PRO A 106 6.04 108.29 15.31
N GLN A 107 6.98 109.19 15.59
CA GLN A 107 8.32 109.14 14.99
C GLN A 107 9.16 108.03 15.61
N MET A 108 8.99 107.77 16.91
CA MET A 108 9.59 106.61 17.57
C MET A 108 8.99 105.30 17.07
N ARG A 109 7.67 105.25 16.85
CA ARG A 109 6.97 104.07 16.32
C ARG A 109 7.52 103.61 14.98
N GLU A 110 7.58 104.49 13.98
CA GLU A 110 8.06 104.12 12.65
C GLU A 110 9.55 103.73 12.65
N ARG A 111 10.38 104.40 13.48
CA ARG A 111 11.79 104.03 13.63
C ARG A 111 11.96 102.64 14.26
N TRP A 112 11.17 102.32 15.30
CA TRP A 112 11.19 100.99 15.92
C TRP A 112 10.67 99.92 14.97
N LYS A 113 9.59 100.22 14.22
CA LYS A 113 8.98 99.31 13.25
C LYS A 113 9.98 98.82 12.19
N LEU A 114 10.85 99.69 11.67
CA LEU A 114 11.91 99.30 10.72
C LEU A 114 12.91 98.29 11.32
N GLY A 115 13.28 98.46 12.60
CA GLY A 115 14.10 97.48 13.33
C GLY A 115 13.36 96.16 13.52
N ALA A 116 12.12 96.22 14.01
CA ALA A 116 11.27 95.06 14.26
C ALA A 116 10.96 94.26 12.98
N GLN A 117 10.84 94.92 11.81
CA GLN A 117 10.74 94.27 10.50
C GLN A 117 12.02 93.52 10.10
N THR A 118 13.18 94.02 10.49
CA THR A 118 14.47 93.33 10.25
C THR A 118 14.59 92.08 11.12
N ASP A 119 14.08 92.12 12.35
CA ASP A 119 14.03 90.95 13.23
C ASP A 119 12.99 89.92 12.73
N ALA A 120 11.81 90.38 12.28
CA ALA A 120 10.80 89.54 11.65
C ALA A 120 11.35 88.77 10.44
N ALA A 121 12.18 89.41 9.60
CA ALA A 121 12.82 88.75 8.46
C ALA A 121 13.65 87.53 8.89
N ARG A 122 14.49 87.65 9.93
CA ARG A 122 15.31 86.52 10.42
C ARG A 122 14.46 85.36 10.97
N VAL A 123 13.35 85.67 11.63
CA VAL A 123 12.38 84.67 12.11
C VAL A 123 11.69 83.96 10.94
N ASN A 124 11.31 84.71 9.89
CA ASN A 124 10.73 84.14 8.67
C ASN A 124 11.73 83.24 7.92
N ASP A 125 13.01 83.63 7.84
CA ASP A 125 14.07 82.81 7.23
C ASP A 125 14.29 81.50 8.00
N SER A 126 14.38 81.58 9.34
CA SER A 126 14.46 80.42 10.26
C SER A 126 13.30 79.43 10.06
N ILE A 127 12.07 79.94 10.01
CA ILE A 127 10.86 79.15 9.75
C ILE A 127 10.87 78.57 8.32
N GLY A 128 11.37 79.33 7.33
CA GLY A 128 11.51 78.89 5.94
C GLY A 128 12.52 77.77 5.74
N ASP A 129 13.67 77.81 6.43
CA ASP A 129 14.65 76.71 6.43
C ASP A 129 14.11 75.47 7.14
N LYS A 130 13.37 75.65 8.24
CA LYS A 130 12.65 74.56 8.91
C LYS A 130 11.60 73.93 8.00
N ALA A 131 10.84 74.72 7.24
CA ALA A 131 9.89 74.24 6.24
C ALA A 131 10.57 73.41 5.13
N ARG A 132 11.69 73.92 4.58
CA ARG A 132 12.51 73.20 3.57
C ARG A 132 13.02 71.87 4.10
N SER A 133 13.48 71.84 5.36
CA SER A 133 13.97 70.62 6.03
C SER A 133 12.85 69.59 6.24
N LEU A 134 11.70 70.01 6.80
CA LEU A 134 10.55 69.13 7.05
C LEU A 134 9.94 68.59 5.75
N GLY A 135 9.81 69.42 4.72
CA GLY A 135 9.36 68.98 3.39
C GLY A 135 10.28 67.92 2.79
N LYS A 136 11.60 68.12 2.86
CA LYS A 136 12.58 67.12 2.40
C LYS A 136 12.48 65.80 3.20
N GLN A 137 12.19 65.86 4.50
CA GLN A 137 11.96 64.66 5.32
C GLN A 137 10.68 63.93 4.89
N ALA A 138 9.57 64.65 4.65
CA ALA A 138 8.31 64.06 4.21
C ALA A 138 8.43 63.37 2.83
N GLU A 139 9.08 64.04 1.85
CA GLU A 139 9.41 63.44 0.55
C GLU A 139 10.29 62.18 0.69
N THR A 140 11.23 62.18 1.64
CA THR A 140 12.09 61.01 1.91
C THR A 140 11.29 59.83 2.50
N VAL A 141 10.24 60.09 3.30
CA VAL A 141 9.34 59.04 3.82
C VAL A 141 8.45 58.48 2.72
N ALA A 142 7.78 59.35 1.94
CA ALA A 142 6.96 58.93 0.82
C ALA A 142 7.76 58.13 -0.24
N PHE A 143 9.02 58.50 -0.43
CA PHE A 143 9.98 57.76 -1.25
C PHE A 143 10.27 56.36 -0.70
N ASP A 144 10.53 56.22 0.61
CA ASP A 144 10.75 54.90 1.25
C ASP A 144 9.50 53.99 1.21
N ASP A 145 8.29 54.55 1.30
CA ASP A 145 7.03 53.80 1.14
C ASP A 145 6.84 53.31 -0.31
N ALA A 146 7.25 54.09 -1.31
CA ALA A 146 7.27 53.67 -2.71
C ALA A 146 8.29 52.55 -2.98
N LEU A 147 9.47 52.59 -2.32
CA LEU A 147 10.44 51.49 -2.37
C LEU A 147 9.90 50.23 -1.68
N GLU A 148 9.28 50.36 -0.50
CA GLU A 148 8.69 49.24 0.25
C GLU A 148 7.56 48.55 -0.54
N THR A 149 6.73 49.32 -1.24
CA THR A 149 5.66 48.81 -2.11
C THR A 149 6.22 47.88 -3.19
N ASN A 150 7.29 48.31 -3.88
CA ASN A 150 7.96 47.48 -4.88
C ASN A 150 8.72 46.31 -4.25
N ARG A 151 9.35 46.49 -3.08
CA ARG A 151 10.06 45.42 -2.37
C ARG A 151 9.14 44.26 -2.02
N ARG A 152 7.87 44.54 -1.67
CA ARG A 152 6.85 43.50 -1.42
C ARG A 152 6.56 42.67 -2.67
N ILE A 153 6.34 43.31 -3.82
CA ILE A 153 6.15 42.64 -5.12
C ILE A 153 7.37 41.79 -5.48
N TYR A 154 8.58 42.26 -5.14
CA TYR A 154 9.81 41.54 -5.44
C TYR A 154 10.02 40.24 -4.62
N VAL A 155 9.64 40.24 -3.33
CA VAL A 155 9.84 39.07 -2.45
C VAL A 155 8.63 38.14 -2.34
N ASP A 156 7.46 38.55 -2.83
CA ASP A 156 6.24 37.74 -2.81
C ASP A 156 6.40 36.43 -3.62
N PRO A 157 6.10 35.24 -3.06
CA PRO A 157 6.16 33.97 -3.78
C PRO A 157 5.12 33.83 -4.91
N ASN A 158 4.05 34.63 -4.90
CA ASN A 158 2.97 34.58 -5.88
C ASN A 158 3.17 35.53 -7.07
N SER A 159 4.01 36.56 -6.91
CA SER A 159 4.30 37.54 -7.96
C SER A 159 5.12 36.93 -9.10
N SER A 160 4.72 37.21 -10.34
CA SER A 160 5.37 36.67 -11.53
C SER A 160 6.79 37.20 -11.70
N GLU A 161 7.67 36.45 -12.37
CA GLU A 161 9.07 36.85 -12.52
C GLU A 161 9.23 38.16 -13.33
N ALA A 162 8.30 38.46 -14.24
CA ALA A 162 8.23 39.74 -14.93
C ALA A 162 7.87 40.90 -13.98
N ALA A 163 6.90 40.69 -13.06
CA ALA A 163 6.54 41.69 -12.04
C ALA A 163 7.69 41.91 -11.05
N ARG A 164 8.35 40.83 -10.60
CA ARG A 164 9.55 40.88 -9.74
C ARG A 164 10.69 41.64 -10.43
N THR A 165 11.00 41.30 -11.68
CA THR A 165 12.05 41.97 -12.47
C THR A 165 11.77 43.47 -12.60
N LYS A 166 10.53 43.85 -12.92
CA LYS A 166 10.12 45.26 -12.98
C LYS A 166 10.24 45.95 -11.62
N ALA A 167 9.71 45.35 -10.55
CA ALA A 167 9.76 45.95 -9.21
C ALA A 167 11.20 46.20 -8.71
N ARG A 168 12.14 45.28 -8.99
CA ARG A 168 13.57 45.46 -8.67
C ARG A 168 14.19 46.61 -9.47
N ALA A 169 13.88 46.71 -10.77
CA ALA A 169 14.36 47.80 -11.61
C ALA A 169 13.74 49.16 -11.22
N ASP A 170 12.48 49.19 -10.81
CA ASP A 170 11.80 50.39 -10.32
C ASP A 170 12.43 50.89 -9.01
N ILE A 171 12.84 50.00 -8.09
CA ILE A 171 13.59 50.34 -6.87
C ILE A 171 14.95 50.97 -7.22
N GLU A 172 15.75 50.31 -8.07
CA GLU A 172 17.09 50.79 -8.43
C GLU A 172 17.03 52.12 -9.21
N GLY A 173 16.05 52.27 -10.11
CA GLY A 173 15.79 53.50 -10.86
C GLY A 173 15.29 54.64 -9.99
N ALA A 174 14.40 54.37 -9.02
CA ALA A 174 13.96 55.35 -8.04
C ALA A 174 15.14 55.84 -7.18
N ILE A 175 15.97 54.94 -6.65
CA ILE A 175 17.15 55.31 -5.84
C ILE A 175 18.12 56.18 -6.65
N ALA A 176 18.46 55.79 -7.89
CA ALA A 176 19.31 56.58 -8.76
C ALA A 176 18.71 57.96 -9.10
N THR A 177 17.37 58.06 -9.16
CA THR A 177 16.67 59.34 -9.40
C THR A 177 16.67 60.23 -8.16
N GLY A 178 16.45 59.66 -6.96
CA GLY A 178 16.52 60.38 -5.69
C GLY A 178 17.93 60.87 -5.32
N GLU A 179 18.95 60.11 -5.72
CA GLU A 179 20.36 60.51 -5.64
C GLU A 179 20.64 61.67 -6.62
N LYS A 180 20.21 61.55 -7.89
CA LYS A 180 20.40 62.58 -8.93
C LYS A 180 19.64 63.89 -8.66
N SER A 181 18.48 63.83 -8.00
CA SER A 181 17.72 65.02 -7.62
C SER A 181 18.24 65.74 -6.37
N GLY A 182 19.21 65.14 -5.66
CA GLY A 182 19.68 65.63 -4.36
C GLY A 182 18.66 65.44 -3.23
N LEU A 183 17.60 64.63 -3.42
CA LEU A 183 16.73 64.18 -2.33
C LEU A 183 17.53 63.30 -1.36
N LEU A 184 18.36 62.40 -1.88
CA LEU A 184 19.25 61.52 -1.11
C LEU A 184 20.72 61.97 -1.24
N THR A 185 21.50 61.81 -0.18
CA THR A 185 22.98 61.75 -0.29
C THR A 185 23.43 60.39 -0.84
N PRO A 186 24.67 60.24 -1.33
CA PRO A 186 25.21 58.93 -1.76
C PRO A 186 25.11 57.86 -0.66
N ASP A 187 25.41 58.20 0.60
CA ASP A 187 25.27 57.26 1.73
C ASP A 187 23.80 56.85 1.96
N GLN A 188 22.88 57.81 1.86
CA GLN A 188 21.44 57.57 1.97
C GLN A 188 20.88 56.76 0.80
N ALA A 189 21.49 56.84 -0.38
CA ALA A 189 21.19 56.00 -1.53
C ALA A 189 21.77 54.59 -1.35
N SER A 190 23.02 54.45 -0.91
CA SER A 190 23.66 53.15 -0.64
C SER A 190 22.89 52.35 0.41
N ALA A 191 22.57 52.97 1.57
CA ALA A 191 21.79 52.32 2.62
C ALA A 191 20.40 51.86 2.15
N ARG A 192 19.83 52.49 1.11
CA ARG A 192 18.58 52.07 0.47
C ARG A 192 18.77 50.94 -0.53
N ARG A 193 19.88 50.91 -1.29
CA ARG A 193 20.26 49.74 -2.11
C ARG A 193 20.46 48.52 -1.21
N ASP A 194 21.10 48.69 -0.05
CA ASP A 194 21.28 47.62 0.93
C ASP A 194 19.92 47.13 1.48
N LYS A 195 19.08 48.05 2.00
CA LYS A 195 17.79 47.72 2.62
C LYS A 195 16.74 47.18 1.65
N PHE A 196 16.61 47.74 0.45
CA PHE A 196 15.53 47.44 -0.49
C PHE A 196 15.95 46.55 -1.66
N VAL A 197 17.25 46.37 -1.91
CA VAL A 197 17.76 45.47 -2.95
C VAL A 197 18.49 44.27 -2.33
N ARG A 198 19.65 44.42 -1.67
CA ARG A 198 20.41 43.24 -1.14
C ARG A 198 19.60 42.44 -0.12
N ASN A 199 19.05 43.09 0.90
CA ASN A 199 18.22 42.41 1.89
C ASN A 199 16.95 41.80 1.26
N ALA A 200 16.49 42.29 0.12
CA ALA A 200 15.34 41.74 -0.59
C ALA A 200 15.74 40.52 -1.44
N ASP A 201 16.87 40.57 -2.14
CA ASP A 201 17.51 39.43 -2.82
C ASP A 201 17.75 38.28 -1.80
N PHE A 202 18.23 38.58 -0.57
CA PHE A 202 18.47 37.59 0.48
C PHE A 202 17.17 36.97 1.04
N ASN A 203 16.20 37.80 1.41
CA ASN A 203 14.90 37.30 1.90
C ASN A 203 14.18 36.46 0.83
N ARG A 204 14.25 36.87 -0.43
CA ARG A 204 13.74 36.09 -1.56
C ARG A 204 14.45 34.73 -1.66
N ALA A 205 15.78 34.71 -1.60
CA ALA A 205 16.54 33.47 -1.67
C ALA A 205 16.20 32.48 -0.54
N LYS A 206 15.98 32.96 0.69
CA LYS A 206 15.51 32.12 1.80
C LYS A 206 14.12 31.51 1.56
N LEU A 207 13.16 32.31 1.08
CA LEU A 207 11.79 31.84 0.77
C LEU A 207 11.77 30.84 -0.39
N GLU A 208 12.56 31.10 -1.44
CA GLU A 208 12.66 30.18 -2.57
C GLU A 208 13.40 28.88 -2.16
N ALA A 209 14.33 28.92 -1.21
CA ALA A 209 14.98 27.72 -0.64
C ALA A 209 14.05 26.87 0.24
N GLU A 210 13.00 27.44 0.83
CA GLU A 210 11.95 26.67 1.52
C GLU A 210 10.94 26.04 0.53
N ARG A 211 10.67 26.73 -0.59
CA ARG A 211 9.70 26.33 -1.61
C ARG A 211 10.24 25.33 -2.62
N ASP A 212 11.43 25.60 -3.15
CA ASP A 212 12.15 24.79 -4.13
C ASP A 212 13.65 24.78 -3.81
N PRO A 213 14.07 24.00 -2.80
CA PRO A 213 15.49 23.87 -2.47
C PRO A 213 16.32 23.24 -3.60
N SER A 214 15.70 22.72 -4.67
CA SER A 214 16.45 22.11 -5.78
C SER A 214 17.26 23.12 -6.61
N GLN A 215 16.89 24.42 -6.53
CA GLN A 215 17.62 25.56 -7.10
C GLN A 215 18.88 25.92 -6.30
N PHE A 216 18.97 25.53 -5.02
CA PHE A 216 19.99 25.97 -4.07
C PHE A 216 20.84 24.78 -3.61
N ARG A 217 21.47 24.10 -4.57
CA ARG A 217 22.32 22.93 -4.30
C ARG A 217 23.67 23.38 -3.70
N PRO A 218 24.02 22.97 -2.47
CA PRO A 218 25.36 23.24 -1.94
C PRO A 218 26.41 22.52 -2.80
N GLY A 219 27.53 23.19 -3.04
CA GLY A 219 28.66 22.63 -3.76
C GLY A 219 29.22 23.57 -4.83
N ASN A 220 30.55 23.62 -4.87
CA ASN A 220 31.25 24.06 -6.09
C ASN A 220 30.95 23.07 -7.24
N VAL A 221 31.41 23.38 -8.45
CA VAL A 221 31.20 22.52 -9.64
C VAL A 221 31.58 21.05 -9.39
N VAL A 222 32.57 20.81 -8.52
CA VAL A 222 33.13 19.49 -8.17
C VAL A 222 32.11 18.61 -7.46
N ASP A 223 31.41 19.13 -6.46
CA ASP A 223 30.38 18.37 -5.73
C ASP A 223 29.20 17.99 -6.63
N ARG A 224 28.84 18.86 -7.57
CA ARG A 224 27.78 18.59 -8.55
C ARG A 224 28.22 17.58 -9.62
N ILE A 225 29.49 17.60 -10.06
CA ILE A 225 30.08 16.52 -10.88
C ILE A 225 30.04 15.19 -10.11
N VAL A 226 30.57 15.14 -8.88
CA VAL A 226 30.61 13.91 -8.06
C VAL A 226 29.20 13.34 -7.79
N GLY A 227 28.21 14.21 -7.56
CA GLY A 227 26.81 13.81 -7.45
C GLY A 227 26.23 13.24 -8.76
N ALA A 228 26.53 13.89 -9.90
CA ALA A 228 26.05 13.48 -11.22
C ALA A 228 26.69 12.19 -11.77
N GLU A 229 27.93 11.90 -11.35
CA GLU A 229 28.75 10.77 -11.78
C GLU A 229 28.59 9.51 -10.90
N SER A 230 28.58 9.64 -9.57
CA SER A 230 28.60 8.50 -8.65
C SER A 230 27.59 8.57 -7.49
N GLY A 231 26.81 9.65 -7.39
CA GLY A 231 26.06 9.97 -6.17
C GLY A 231 26.95 10.19 -4.94
N GLY A 232 28.25 10.42 -5.13
CA GLY A 232 29.25 10.47 -4.06
C GLY A 232 29.70 9.11 -3.51
N ASN A 233 29.42 8.01 -4.22
CA ASN A 233 29.98 6.69 -3.88
C ASN A 233 31.46 6.63 -4.28
N ALA A 234 32.34 6.43 -3.30
CA ALA A 234 33.79 6.37 -3.52
C ALA A 234 34.25 5.08 -4.23
N ASN A 235 33.52 3.98 -4.08
CA ASN A 235 33.84 2.69 -4.70
C ASN A 235 33.02 2.44 -5.98
N ALA A 236 32.43 3.48 -6.57
CA ALA A 236 31.69 3.36 -7.82
C ALA A 236 32.62 2.84 -8.94
N LYS A 237 32.10 1.88 -9.72
CA LYS A 237 32.79 1.28 -10.86
C LYS A 237 31.80 1.10 -12.00
N ASN A 238 32.11 1.65 -13.17
CA ASN A 238 31.34 1.37 -14.38
C ASN A 238 31.70 -0.04 -14.89
N PRO A 239 30.74 -0.95 -15.15
CA PRO A 239 31.04 -2.27 -15.72
C PRO A 239 31.49 -2.20 -17.19
N ASN A 240 31.15 -1.13 -17.91
CA ASN A 240 31.39 -0.96 -19.34
C ASN A 240 32.64 -0.14 -19.67
N SER A 241 33.39 0.34 -18.68
CA SER A 241 34.61 1.13 -18.89
C SER A 241 35.55 1.07 -17.69
N SER A 242 36.73 1.70 -17.77
CA SER A 242 37.59 1.81 -16.61
C SER A 242 37.20 2.89 -15.60
N ALA A 243 36.12 3.64 -15.83
CA ALA A 243 35.62 4.70 -14.95
C ALA A 243 35.40 4.19 -13.51
N THR A 244 36.13 4.76 -12.56
CA THR A 244 36.15 4.35 -11.15
C THR A 244 36.23 5.57 -10.23
N GLY A 245 35.64 5.47 -9.04
CA GLY A 245 35.78 6.47 -7.98
C GLY A 245 34.67 7.52 -7.94
N ALA A 246 34.69 8.38 -6.92
CA ALA A 246 33.68 9.42 -6.73
C ALA A 246 33.51 10.37 -7.94
N GLY A 247 34.60 10.64 -8.67
CA GLY A 247 34.60 11.41 -9.93
C GLY A 247 34.54 10.59 -11.22
N GLN A 248 34.34 9.26 -11.15
CA GLN A 248 34.25 8.32 -12.27
C GLN A 248 35.42 8.38 -13.28
N PHE A 249 36.65 8.56 -12.80
CA PHE A 249 37.82 8.67 -13.67
C PHE A 249 38.17 7.36 -14.38
N ILE A 250 38.29 7.40 -15.71
CA ILE A 250 38.98 6.38 -16.51
C ILE A 250 40.50 6.43 -16.26
N ASP A 251 41.20 5.32 -16.52
CA ASP A 251 42.61 5.14 -16.11
C ASP A 251 43.55 6.21 -16.68
N SER A 252 43.41 6.50 -17.97
CA SER A 252 44.25 7.46 -18.69
C SER A 252 44.08 8.89 -18.17
N THR A 253 42.84 9.32 -17.95
CA THR A 253 42.54 10.63 -17.39
C THR A 253 43.04 10.76 -15.95
N TRP A 254 42.85 9.72 -15.11
CA TRP A 254 43.36 9.73 -13.74
C TRP A 254 44.87 9.93 -13.70
N LEU A 255 45.62 9.10 -14.44
CA LEU A 255 47.07 9.17 -14.47
C LEU A 255 47.57 10.49 -15.06
N ALA A 256 46.87 11.08 -16.05
CA ALA A 256 47.21 12.37 -16.62
C ALA A 256 47.00 13.52 -15.61
N THR A 257 45.82 13.64 -14.99
CA THR A 257 45.53 14.70 -14.02
C THR A 257 46.38 14.53 -12.75
N ALA A 258 46.58 13.30 -12.27
CA ALA A 258 47.45 13.03 -11.12
C ALA A 258 48.91 13.42 -11.42
N LYS A 259 49.44 13.08 -12.60
CA LYS A 259 50.81 13.44 -12.98
C LYS A 259 51.01 14.96 -13.14
N ALA A 260 49.96 15.70 -13.49
CA ALA A 260 50.00 17.15 -13.63
C ALA A 260 49.92 17.89 -12.28
N HIS A 261 49.00 17.50 -11.39
CA HIS A 261 48.68 18.27 -10.17
C HIS A 261 49.14 17.60 -8.86
N ARG A 262 49.32 16.29 -8.86
CA ARG A 262 49.73 15.48 -7.69
C ARG A 262 50.87 14.49 -8.03
N PRO A 263 52.01 14.99 -8.55
CA PRO A 263 53.15 14.14 -8.91
C PRO A 263 53.78 13.41 -7.71
N ASP A 264 53.51 13.89 -6.49
CA ASP A 264 53.90 13.25 -5.23
C ASP A 264 53.35 11.82 -5.08
N LEU A 265 52.18 11.52 -5.67
CA LEU A 265 51.55 10.20 -5.62
C LEU A 265 52.36 9.11 -6.34
N PHE A 266 53.26 9.49 -7.24
CA PHE A 266 54.12 8.56 -8.00
C PHE A 266 55.44 8.25 -7.29
N ASN A 267 55.73 8.88 -6.15
CA ASN A 267 56.96 8.64 -5.40
C ASN A 267 56.91 7.26 -4.72
N GLY A 268 57.55 6.27 -5.35
CA GLY A 268 57.63 4.90 -4.82
C GLY A 268 56.36 4.07 -4.99
N ARG A 269 55.46 4.45 -5.90
CA ARG A 269 54.25 3.68 -6.25
C ARG A 269 54.25 3.25 -7.72
N THR A 270 53.61 2.12 -8.02
CA THR A 270 53.33 1.71 -9.40
C THR A 270 52.14 2.47 -9.99
N ALA A 271 51.92 2.35 -11.31
CA ALA A 271 50.76 2.97 -11.96
C ALA A 271 49.43 2.37 -11.44
N GLU A 272 49.41 1.08 -11.13
CA GLU A 272 48.28 0.34 -10.59
C GLU A 272 47.93 0.80 -9.17
N GLU A 273 48.94 1.04 -8.32
CA GLU A 273 48.76 1.58 -6.97
C GLU A 273 48.26 3.03 -6.99
N VAL A 274 48.67 3.83 -7.99
CA VAL A 274 48.10 5.17 -8.21
C VAL A 274 46.67 5.07 -8.75
N LEU A 275 46.36 4.13 -9.64
CA LEU A 275 45.00 3.89 -10.18
C LEU A 275 44.01 3.42 -9.12
N ALA A 276 44.47 2.70 -8.09
CA ALA A 276 43.65 2.26 -6.96
C ALA A 276 43.19 3.43 -6.07
N LEU A 277 43.93 4.54 -6.03
CA LEU A 277 43.58 5.74 -5.25
C LEU A 277 42.30 6.44 -5.70
N ARG A 278 41.70 6.06 -6.84
CA ARG A 278 40.36 6.53 -7.24
C ARG A 278 39.28 6.18 -6.21
N ASN A 279 39.48 5.13 -5.43
CA ASN A 279 38.57 4.70 -4.37
C ASN A 279 38.70 5.53 -3.08
N ASP A 280 39.72 6.38 -2.95
CA ASP A 280 39.78 7.37 -1.86
C ASP A 280 38.80 8.52 -2.15
N LYS A 281 37.80 8.71 -1.29
CA LYS A 281 36.74 9.71 -1.50
C LYS A 281 37.27 11.15 -1.52
N ALA A 282 38.26 11.46 -0.70
CA ALA A 282 38.81 12.80 -0.58
C ALA A 282 39.69 13.14 -1.79
N LEU A 283 40.63 12.24 -2.12
CA LEU A 283 41.52 12.41 -3.26
C LEU A 283 40.77 12.32 -4.60
N SER A 284 39.76 11.45 -4.74
CA SER A 284 38.92 11.41 -5.95
C SER A 284 38.17 12.73 -6.18
N LYS A 285 37.66 13.35 -5.10
CA LYS A 285 37.06 14.70 -5.15
C LYS A 285 38.10 15.79 -5.45
N GLU A 286 39.29 15.72 -4.84
CA GLU A 286 40.42 16.63 -5.11
C GLU A 286 40.83 16.59 -6.59
N MET A 287 41.02 15.38 -7.15
CA MET A 287 41.35 15.21 -8.57
C MET A 287 40.23 15.69 -9.50
N THR A 288 38.96 15.50 -9.11
CA THR A 288 37.81 16.06 -9.84
C THR A 288 37.88 17.60 -9.86
N ALA A 289 38.36 18.24 -8.78
CA ALA A 289 38.52 19.70 -8.73
C ALA A 289 39.58 20.20 -9.72
N TYR A 290 40.73 19.52 -9.78
CA TYR A 290 41.77 19.83 -10.76
C TYR A 290 41.27 19.67 -12.20
N LEU A 291 40.63 18.54 -12.53
CA LEU A 291 40.10 18.30 -13.89
C LEU A 291 39.00 19.32 -14.27
N ALA A 292 38.10 19.67 -13.35
CA ALA A 292 37.08 20.69 -13.58
C ALA A 292 37.69 22.08 -13.83
N ASN A 293 38.74 22.46 -13.10
CA ASN A 293 39.51 23.68 -13.36
C ASN A 293 40.17 23.64 -14.75
N ASP A 294 40.87 22.55 -15.09
CA ASP A 294 41.60 22.44 -16.36
C ASP A 294 40.63 22.53 -17.55
N ASN A 295 39.48 21.87 -17.45
CA ASN A 295 38.39 21.98 -18.42
C ASN A 295 37.87 23.42 -18.55
N ALA A 296 37.63 24.11 -17.42
CA ALA A 296 37.20 25.50 -17.42
C ALA A 296 38.25 26.45 -18.03
N GLN A 297 39.55 26.23 -17.77
CA GLN A 297 40.64 26.99 -18.40
C GLN A 297 40.75 26.70 -19.89
N PHE A 298 40.61 25.45 -20.32
CA PHE A 298 40.61 25.10 -21.74
C PHE A 298 39.47 25.79 -22.50
N LEU A 299 38.25 25.80 -21.95
CA LEU A 299 37.09 26.47 -22.55
C LEU A 299 37.30 28.00 -22.64
N ARG A 300 37.86 28.64 -21.61
CA ARG A 300 38.25 30.07 -21.65
C ARG A 300 39.30 30.35 -22.72
N ASN A 301 40.32 29.51 -22.86
CA ASN A 301 41.33 29.60 -23.91
C ASN A 301 40.75 29.35 -25.32
N GLN A 302 39.54 28.78 -25.41
CA GLN A 302 38.76 28.65 -26.65
C GLN A 302 37.81 29.82 -26.90
N GLY A 303 37.80 30.86 -26.05
CA GLY A 303 36.91 32.02 -26.16
C GLY A 303 35.51 31.80 -25.57
N ILE A 304 35.29 30.70 -24.85
CA ILE A 304 34.01 30.35 -24.23
C ILE A 304 34.08 30.75 -22.75
N GLN A 305 33.07 31.46 -22.23
CA GLN A 305 32.89 31.60 -20.78
C GLN A 305 32.06 30.41 -20.27
N PRO A 306 32.64 29.46 -19.51
CA PRO A 306 31.99 28.19 -19.25
C PRO A 306 31.04 28.27 -18.04
N THR A 307 29.83 27.76 -18.21
CA THR A 307 28.91 27.40 -17.12
C THR A 307 29.28 26.06 -16.50
N ASP A 308 28.68 25.70 -15.36
CA ASP A 308 28.87 24.38 -14.75
C ASP A 308 28.51 23.22 -15.69
N GLY A 309 27.44 23.38 -16.49
CA GLY A 309 27.02 22.39 -17.48
C GLY A 309 27.95 22.28 -18.67
N ASP A 310 28.70 23.34 -19.01
CA ASP A 310 29.78 23.29 -20.01
C ASP A 310 31.03 22.60 -19.45
N ILE A 311 31.34 22.80 -18.17
CA ILE A 311 32.44 22.10 -17.46
C ILE A 311 32.12 20.60 -17.33
N TYR A 312 30.88 20.24 -17.03
CA TYR A 312 30.42 18.84 -17.01
C TYR A 312 30.42 18.22 -18.41
N LEU A 313 30.01 18.96 -19.44
CA LEU A 313 30.13 18.51 -20.84
C LEU A 313 31.60 18.24 -21.21
N ALA A 314 32.55 19.03 -20.70
CA ALA A 314 33.99 18.81 -20.85
C ALA A 314 34.56 17.68 -19.98
N HIS A 315 33.94 17.36 -18.83
CA HIS A 315 34.24 16.16 -18.04
C HIS A 315 33.82 14.89 -18.80
N PHE A 316 32.66 14.93 -19.45
CA PHE A 316 32.04 13.80 -20.14
C PHE A 316 32.59 13.55 -21.58
N LEU A 317 32.61 14.56 -22.45
CA LEU A 317 33.10 14.46 -23.85
C LEU A 317 34.60 14.76 -23.99
N GLY A 318 35.28 15.09 -22.89
CA GLY A 318 36.59 15.71 -22.92
C GLY A 318 36.55 17.19 -23.37
N PRO A 319 37.57 17.99 -23.02
CA PRO A 319 37.55 19.44 -23.25
C PRO A 319 37.51 19.84 -24.73
N ARG A 320 38.05 19.01 -25.64
CA ARG A 320 37.96 19.25 -27.09
C ARG A 320 36.56 18.99 -27.64
N GLY A 321 35.95 17.85 -27.31
CA GLY A 321 34.62 17.49 -27.77
C GLY A 321 33.57 18.49 -27.29
N ALA A 322 33.65 18.90 -26.01
CA ALA A 322 32.83 19.98 -25.48
C ALA A 322 33.05 21.31 -26.23
N ALA A 323 34.30 21.75 -26.44
CA ALA A 323 34.57 22.98 -27.19
C ALA A 323 34.07 22.95 -28.64
N GLN A 324 34.00 21.77 -29.28
CA GLN A 324 33.39 21.59 -30.61
C GLN A 324 31.86 21.71 -30.54
N VAL A 325 31.20 21.00 -29.61
CA VAL A 325 29.73 21.06 -29.39
C VAL A 325 29.26 22.47 -29.02
N LEU A 326 30.04 23.20 -28.20
CA LEU A 326 29.72 24.56 -27.77
C LEU A 326 29.92 25.62 -28.86
N LYS A 327 30.61 25.29 -29.95
CA LYS A 327 30.85 26.16 -31.12
C LYS A 327 30.06 25.74 -32.38
N ALA A 328 29.41 24.58 -32.34
CA ALA A 328 28.61 24.07 -33.45
C ALA A 328 27.28 24.83 -33.60
N ASP A 329 26.64 24.69 -34.76
CA ASP A 329 25.24 25.06 -34.93
C ASP A 329 24.38 24.27 -33.92
N PRO A 330 23.45 24.91 -33.17
CA PRO A 330 22.62 24.21 -32.19
C PRO A 330 21.83 23.02 -32.75
N SER A 331 21.49 23.02 -34.04
CA SER A 331 20.75 21.95 -34.72
C SER A 331 21.64 20.81 -35.25
N ALA A 332 22.96 20.99 -35.31
CA ALA A 332 23.88 19.97 -35.83
C ALA A 332 23.91 18.73 -34.93
N SER A 333 23.96 17.53 -35.52
CA SER A 333 23.94 16.28 -34.77
C SER A 333 25.24 16.07 -33.98
N VAL A 334 25.12 15.56 -32.76
CA VAL A 334 26.28 15.21 -31.90
C VAL A 334 27.23 14.25 -32.62
N ALA A 335 26.70 13.27 -33.35
CA ALA A 335 27.50 12.31 -34.13
C ALA A 335 28.39 13.00 -35.19
N SER A 336 27.92 14.08 -35.81
CA SER A 336 28.71 14.84 -36.79
C SER A 336 29.74 15.80 -36.18
N ILE A 337 29.70 16.00 -34.85
CA ILE A 337 30.59 16.93 -34.12
C ILE A 337 31.71 16.19 -33.38
N VAL A 338 31.37 15.11 -32.67
CA VAL A 338 32.33 14.33 -31.85
C VAL A 338 32.59 12.91 -32.38
N GLY A 339 32.00 12.54 -33.52
CA GLY A 339 32.18 11.23 -34.16
C GLY A 339 31.17 10.18 -33.69
N GLN A 340 31.01 9.12 -34.49
CA GLN A 340 30.07 8.04 -34.19
C GLN A 340 30.52 7.21 -32.97
N ASP A 341 31.82 6.94 -32.84
CA ASP A 341 32.40 6.18 -31.72
C ASP A 341 31.99 6.73 -30.34
N ALA A 342 31.89 8.05 -30.21
CA ALA A 342 31.46 8.72 -28.99
C ALA A 342 29.97 8.51 -28.68
N VAL A 343 29.14 8.33 -29.71
CA VAL A 343 27.70 8.02 -29.62
C VAL A 343 27.48 6.53 -29.39
N ASP A 344 28.28 5.65 -29.98
CA ASP A 344 28.18 4.20 -29.77
C ASP A 344 28.67 3.81 -28.36
N ALA A 345 29.68 4.50 -27.84
CA ALA A 345 30.08 4.40 -26.43
C ALA A 345 29.06 4.99 -25.45
N ASN A 346 28.14 5.87 -25.91
CA ASN A 346 27.15 6.53 -25.09
C ASN A 346 25.77 6.54 -25.78
N PRO A 347 25.05 5.40 -25.87
CA PRO A 347 23.90 5.24 -26.76
C PRO A 347 22.75 6.24 -26.58
N PHE A 348 22.64 6.91 -25.43
CA PHE A 348 21.66 7.98 -25.18
C PHE A 348 21.89 9.24 -26.03
N LEU A 349 23.09 9.44 -26.59
CA LEU A 349 23.39 10.53 -27.53
C LEU A 349 22.81 10.30 -28.93
N LYS A 350 22.29 9.10 -29.22
CA LYS A 350 21.81 8.71 -30.55
C LYS A 350 20.59 9.54 -30.97
N GLY A 351 20.81 10.41 -31.97
CA GLY A 351 19.80 11.34 -32.47
C GLY A 351 19.79 12.71 -31.81
N MET A 352 20.65 12.98 -30.82
CA MET A 352 20.77 14.32 -30.22
C MET A 352 21.40 15.33 -31.17
N SER A 353 20.95 16.58 -31.06
CA SER A 353 21.61 17.78 -31.56
C SER A 353 22.60 18.39 -30.53
N ALA A 354 23.40 19.35 -30.97
CA ALA A 354 24.26 20.15 -30.09
C ALA A 354 23.45 20.90 -29.01
N ALA A 355 22.22 21.30 -29.29
CA ALA A 355 21.31 21.87 -28.30
C ALA A 355 20.88 20.84 -27.24
N ASP A 356 20.51 19.62 -27.65
CA ASP A 356 20.00 18.58 -26.75
C ASP A 356 21.06 18.13 -25.74
N VAL A 357 22.30 17.90 -26.19
CA VAL A 357 23.38 17.45 -25.29
C VAL A 357 23.81 18.55 -24.32
N ARG A 358 23.71 19.84 -24.71
CA ARG A 358 23.93 20.98 -23.80
C ARG A 358 22.78 21.15 -22.80
N ALA A 359 21.53 20.93 -23.24
CA ALA A 359 20.39 20.91 -22.34
C ALA A 359 20.49 19.76 -21.33
N TRP A 360 20.98 18.59 -21.76
CA TRP A 360 21.28 17.43 -20.90
C TRP A 360 22.39 17.75 -19.88
N SER A 361 23.52 18.33 -20.29
CA SER A 361 24.63 18.63 -19.36
C SER A 361 24.26 19.72 -18.35
N ASN A 362 23.52 20.74 -18.77
CA ASN A 362 22.92 21.73 -17.89
C ASN A 362 21.94 21.08 -16.90
N LYS A 363 21.03 20.20 -17.36
CA LYS A 363 20.09 19.48 -16.48
C LYS A 363 20.81 18.59 -15.45
N LYS A 364 21.92 17.96 -15.83
CA LYS A 364 22.78 17.15 -14.95
C LYS A 364 23.43 17.99 -13.84
N MET A 365 23.83 19.23 -14.13
CA MET A 365 24.50 20.14 -13.18
C MET A 365 23.56 21.04 -12.37
N GLY A 366 22.24 20.89 -12.58
CA GLY A 366 21.22 21.77 -12.02
C GLY A 366 21.11 23.09 -12.80
N SER A 367 19.99 23.77 -12.62
CA SER A 367 19.81 25.14 -13.10
C SER A 367 20.92 26.06 -12.56
N GLU A 368 21.40 26.98 -13.39
CA GLU A 368 22.37 27.97 -12.97
C GLU A 368 21.78 28.82 -11.83
N ALA A 369 22.54 29.02 -10.75
CA ALA A 369 22.05 29.71 -9.56
C ALA A 369 21.46 31.09 -9.91
N PRO A 370 20.25 31.44 -9.45
CA PRO A 370 19.56 32.65 -9.89
C PRO A 370 20.37 33.93 -9.69
N ALA A 371 20.19 34.92 -10.56
CA ALA A 371 20.96 36.17 -10.52
C ALA A 371 20.87 36.90 -9.16
N TYR A 372 19.71 36.88 -8.51
CA TYR A 372 19.53 37.45 -7.18
C TYR A 372 20.33 36.71 -6.08
N PHE A 373 20.52 35.40 -6.21
CA PHE A 373 21.34 34.61 -5.30
C PHE A 373 22.84 34.89 -5.48
N LYS A 374 23.29 35.06 -6.74
CA LYS A 374 24.67 35.40 -7.08
C LYS A 374 25.10 36.79 -6.54
N ASN A 375 24.16 37.69 -6.29
CA ASN A 375 24.40 39.03 -5.74
C ASN A 375 24.63 39.05 -4.21
N LEU A 376 24.39 37.93 -3.54
CA LEU A 376 24.54 37.79 -2.08
C LEU A 376 26.01 37.62 -1.67
N SER A 377 26.35 38.01 -0.44
CA SER A 377 27.65 37.68 0.16
C SER A 377 27.85 36.16 0.31
N PRO A 378 29.09 35.64 0.34
CA PRO A 378 29.36 34.22 0.57
C PRO A 378 28.68 33.66 1.83
N GLU A 379 28.60 34.47 2.88
CA GLU A 379 27.95 34.14 4.14
C GLU A 379 26.43 34.00 3.99
N GLU A 380 25.78 34.93 3.28
CA GLU A 380 24.34 34.86 2.95
C GLU A 380 24.02 33.67 2.04
N GLN A 381 24.88 33.40 1.03
CA GLN A 381 24.76 32.21 0.18
C GLN A 381 24.82 30.93 1.02
N GLN A 382 25.76 30.83 1.97
CA GLN A 382 25.88 29.67 2.86
C GLN A 382 24.68 29.50 3.79
N VAL A 383 24.08 30.59 4.29
CA VAL A 383 22.83 30.50 5.10
C VAL A 383 21.68 29.92 4.26
N VAL A 384 21.51 30.37 3.02
CA VAL A 384 20.48 29.86 2.11
C VAL A 384 20.75 28.39 1.73
N PHE A 385 22.01 28.02 1.46
CA PHE A 385 22.38 26.62 1.22
C PHE A 385 22.07 25.71 2.42
N ASN A 386 22.40 26.12 3.65
CA ASN A 386 22.11 25.34 4.86
C ASN A 386 20.59 25.16 5.08
N GLN A 387 19.78 26.16 4.71
CA GLN A 387 18.33 26.10 4.77
C GLN A 387 17.76 25.15 3.71
N ALA A 388 18.23 25.25 2.46
CA ALA A 388 17.83 24.37 1.36
C ALA A 388 18.20 22.90 1.60
N GLU A 389 19.42 22.64 2.10
CA GLU A 389 19.89 21.30 2.45
C GLU A 389 19.06 20.69 3.60
N SER A 390 18.68 21.51 4.59
CA SER A 390 17.82 21.07 5.69
C SER A 390 16.39 20.76 5.21
N ARG A 391 15.84 21.58 4.31
CA ARG A 391 14.54 21.32 3.68
C ARG A 391 14.56 20.06 2.81
N GLN A 392 15.64 19.80 2.08
CA GLN A 392 15.83 18.53 1.35
C GLN A 392 15.89 17.32 2.28
N ARG A 393 16.56 17.42 3.44
CA ARG A 393 16.56 16.36 4.46
C ARG A 393 15.16 16.09 5.02
N GLU A 394 14.38 17.13 5.31
CA GLU A 394 12.98 16.99 5.74
C GLU A 394 12.13 16.27 4.69
N MET A 395 12.17 16.73 3.42
CA MET A 395 11.42 16.12 2.32
C MET A 395 11.82 14.67 2.07
N ALA A 396 13.11 14.34 2.16
CA ALA A 396 13.59 12.96 2.02
C ALA A 396 13.13 12.05 3.18
N VAL A 397 13.07 12.57 4.42
CA VAL A 397 12.53 11.82 5.57
C VAL A 397 11.02 11.60 5.43
N GLU A 398 10.28 12.60 4.98
CA GLU A 398 8.84 12.48 4.69
C GLU A 398 8.57 11.44 3.59
N GLN A 399 9.31 11.49 2.48
CA GLN A 399 9.20 10.51 1.39
C GLN A 399 9.53 9.08 1.85
N ARG A 400 10.58 8.90 2.68
CA ARG A 400 10.91 7.59 3.29
C ARG A 400 9.79 7.06 4.18
N GLY A 401 9.23 7.90 5.06
CA GLY A 401 8.13 7.51 5.95
C GLY A 401 6.87 7.10 5.19
N ASN A 402 6.55 7.80 4.10
CA ASN A 402 5.46 7.44 3.20
C ASN A 402 5.71 6.09 2.50
N ILE A 403 6.93 5.87 1.98
CA ILE A 403 7.31 4.60 1.36
C ILE A 403 7.25 3.45 2.38
N GLU A 404 7.83 3.61 3.57
CA GLU A 404 7.82 2.58 4.62
C GLU A 404 6.41 2.22 5.09
N THR A 405 5.50 3.21 5.14
CA THR A 405 4.08 2.98 5.41
C THR A 405 3.41 2.10 4.35
N VAL A 406 3.72 2.30 3.06
CA VAL A 406 3.17 1.43 1.99
C VAL A 406 3.86 0.05 1.98
N VAL A 407 5.16 -0.02 2.23
CA VAL A 407 5.93 -1.27 2.30
C VAL A 407 5.38 -2.23 3.36
N GLN A 408 4.92 -1.71 4.51
CA GLN A 408 4.30 -2.52 5.56
C GLN A 408 2.84 -2.90 5.25
N ASN A 409 2.05 -1.96 4.69
CA ASN A 409 0.61 -2.14 4.56
C ASN A 409 0.17 -2.83 3.26
N ALA A 410 0.81 -2.56 2.12
CA ALA A 410 0.36 -3.07 0.83
C ALA A 410 0.45 -4.60 0.68
N PRO A 411 1.54 -5.29 1.11
CA PRO A 411 1.59 -6.75 1.07
C PRO A 411 0.49 -7.39 1.94
N THR A 412 0.27 -6.84 3.15
CA THR A 412 -0.78 -7.30 4.08
C THR A 412 -2.18 -7.07 3.51
N ALA A 413 -2.41 -5.96 2.81
CA ALA A 413 -3.68 -5.68 2.14
C ALA A 413 -3.94 -6.67 1.00
N ILE A 414 -2.98 -6.83 0.07
CA ILE A 414 -3.11 -7.73 -1.08
C ILE A 414 -3.34 -9.18 -0.65
N GLN A 415 -2.61 -9.68 0.36
CA GLN A 415 -2.82 -11.02 0.91
C GLN A 415 -4.23 -11.22 1.47
N ASN A 416 -4.88 -10.15 1.94
CA ASN A 416 -6.20 -10.20 2.55
C ASN A 416 -7.37 -9.95 1.58
N THR A 417 -7.21 -9.07 0.59
CA THR A 417 -8.29 -8.60 -0.31
C THR A 417 -8.02 -8.84 -1.80
N GLY A 418 -6.80 -9.21 -2.18
CA GLY A 418 -6.33 -9.32 -3.56
C GLY A 418 -5.95 -7.97 -4.19
N THR A 419 -6.01 -6.87 -3.44
CA THR A 419 -5.74 -5.51 -3.96
C THR A 419 -5.17 -4.58 -2.89
N TYR A 420 -4.52 -3.48 -3.32
CA TYR A 420 -4.22 -2.33 -2.49
C TYR A 420 -4.82 -1.08 -3.13
N SER A 421 -5.46 -0.22 -2.33
CA SER A 421 -6.17 0.98 -2.78
C SER A 421 -5.33 2.25 -2.80
N GLY A 422 -4.15 2.23 -2.17
CA GLY A 422 -3.18 3.34 -2.24
C GLY A 422 -2.24 3.22 -3.44
N ALA A 423 -1.48 4.29 -3.70
CA ALA A 423 -0.42 4.24 -4.70
C ALA A 423 0.73 3.32 -4.23
N ILE A 424 1.25 2.50 -5.14
CA ILE A 424 2.45 1.67 -4.94
C ILE A 424 3.67 2.50 -5.38
N PRO A 425 4.65 2.81 -4.51
CA PRO A 425 5.82 3.60 -4.88
C PRO A 425 6.65 2.94 -5.98
N THR A 426 7.12 3.75 -6.92
CA THR A 426 7.95 3.33 -8.05
C THR A 426 9.41 3.11 -7.66
N ARG A 427 10.16 2.37 -8.49
CA ARG A 427 11.61 2.20 -8.34
C ARG A 427 12.34 3.54 -8.25
N THR A 428 11.90 4.54 -9.01
CA THR A 428 12.45 5.91 -8.98
C THR A 428 12.27 6.56 -7.62
N GLU A 429 11.08 6.50 -7.02
CA GLU A 429 10.82 7.09 -5.70
C GLU A 429 11.64 6.42 -4.58
N PHE A 430 11.88 5.11 -4.68
CA PHE A 430 12.83 4.43 -3.78
C PHE A 430 14.28 4.90 -4.02
N MET A 431 14.71 5.09 -5.27
CA MET A 431 16.05 5.58 -5.61
C MET A 431 16.27 7.04 -5.18
N ASP A 432 15.25 7.89 -5.29
CA ASP A 432 15.29 9.28 -4.82
C ASP A 432 15.32 9.35 -3.29
N ALA A 433 14.50 8.53 -2.62
CA ALA A 433 14.42 8.50 -1.17
C ALA A 433 15.67 7.89 -0.51
N TYR A 434 16.17 6.75 -0.99
CA TYR A 434 17.25 5.98 -0.33
C TYR A 434 18.61 6.04 -1.03
N GLY A 435 18.68 6.55 -2.26
CA GLY A 435 19.88 6.50 -3.11
C GLY A 435 19.85 5.31 -4.09
N ALA A 436 20.67 5.39 -5.14
CA ALA A 436 20.54 4.51 -6.30
C ALA A 436 20.79 3.01 -6.04
N GLN A 437 21.58 2.64 -5.03
CA GLN A 437 21.83 1.23 -4.70
C GLN A 437 20.76 0.72 -3.72
N ASP A 438 20.73 1.28 -2.50
CA ASP A 438 19.76 0.93 -1.45
C ASP A 438 18.30 1.00 -1.92
N GLY A 439 17.95 2.00 -2.74
CA GLY A 439 16.62 2.16 -3.30
C GLY A 439 16.22 1.02 -4.24
N ASN A 440 17.15 0.55 -5.09
CA ASN A 440 16.90 -0.61 -5.95
C ASN A 440 16.69 -1.88 -5.10
N GLU A 441 17.61 -2.19 -4.18
CA GLU A 441 17.51 -3.38 -3.34
C GLU A 441 16.22 -3.39 -2.48
N ARG A 442 15.82 -2.23 -1.95
CA ARG A 442 14.57 -2.06 -1.20
C ARG A 442 13.34 -2.23 -2.09
N TYR A 443 13.35 -1.67 -3.30
CA TYR A 443 12.26 -1.85 -4.26
C TYR A 443 12.13 -3.32 -4.70
N ASP A 444 13.24 -4.02 -4.96
CA ASP A 444 13.23 -5.43 -5.39
C ASP A 444 12.71 -6.36 -4.27
N LYS A 445 13.05 -6.08 -3.01
CA LYS A 445 12.48 -6.74 -1.83
C LYS A 445 10.98 -6.44 -1.65
N PHE A 446 10.57 -5.19 -1.85
CA PHE A 446 9.16 -4.79 -1.77
C PHE A 446 8.32 -5.42 -2.88
N SER A 447 8.79 -5.39 -4.13
CA SER A 447 8.15 -6.04 -5.27
C SER A 447 8.01 -7.56 -5.06
N ALA A 448 9.03 -8.21 -4.48
CA ALA A 448 8.94 -9.61 -4.09
C ALA A 448 7.87 -9.87 -3.03
N ALA A 449 7.72 -8.99 -2.03
CA ALA A 449 6.68 -9.11 -1.02
C ALA A 449 5.26 -8.95 -1.61
N LEU A 450 5.06 -8.00 -2.53
CA LEU A 450 3.78 -7.83 -3.24
C LEU A 450 3.42 -9.08 -4.07
N GLU A 451 4.40 -9.65 -4.79
CA GLU A 451 4.26 -10.87 -5.60
C GLU A 451 3.86 -12.08 -4.75
N VAL A 452 4.57 -12.31 -3.63
CA VAL A 452 4.25 -13.37 -2.66
C VAL A 452 2.89 -13.16 -2.01
N SER A 453 2.52 -11.92 -1.66
CA SER A 453 1.19 -11.63 -1.13
C SER A 453 0.06 -11.91 -2.12
N GLN A 454 0.28 -11.68 -3.42
CA GLN A 454 -0.70 -12.04 -4.45
C GLN A 454 -0.81 -13.56 -4.60
N GLN A 455 0.30 -14.29 -4.58
CA GLN A 455 0.32 -15.76 -4.59
C GLN A 455 -0.39 -16.34 -3.34
N ALA A 456 -0.12 -15.78 -2.16
CA ALA A 456 -0.78 -16.13 -0.91
C ALA A 456 -2.29 -15.83 -0.88
N TYR A 457 -2.75 -14.79 -1.58
CA TYR A 457 -4.19 -14.57 -1.82
C TYR A 457 -4.77 -15.64 -2.75
N ASN A 458 -4.08 -15.98 -3.84
CA ASN A 458 -4.53 -16.97 -4.82
C ASN A 458 -4.63 -18.39 -4.21
N PHE A 459 -3.78 -18.74 -3.23
CA PHE A 459 -3.86 -20.00 -2.48
C PHE A 459 -5.25 -20.28 -1.86
N ARG A 460 -6.11 -19.27 -1.70
CA ARG A 460 -7.48 -19.44 -1.17
C ARG A 460 -8.35 -20.37 -2.03
N THR A 461 -8.17 -20.37 -3.35
CA THR A 461 -9.00 -21.13 -4.31
C THR A 461 -8.24 -22.19 -5.10
N MET A 462 -6.91 -22.25 -4.97
CA MET A 462 -6.06 -23.31 -5.56
C MET A 462 -6.20 -24.65 -4.83
N SER A 463 -5.93 -25.77 -5.53
CA SER A 463 -5.88 -27.10 -4.91
C SER A 463 -4.68 -27.22 -3.96
N ALA A 464 -4.69 -28.23 -3.08
CA ALA A 464 -3.55 -28.48 -2.19
C ALA A 464 -2.25 -28.80 -2.95
N ASP A 465 -2.36 -29.51 -4.08
CA ASP A 465 -1.22 -29.92 -4.90
C ASP A 465 -0.63 -28.75 -5.69
N ASP A 466 -1.46 -27.85 -6.24
CA ASP A 466 -0.98 -26.63 -6.93
C ASP A 466 -0.20 -25.71 -5.98
N ILE A 467 -0.70 -25.55 -4.75
CA ILE A 467 -0.04 -24.77 -3.69
C ILE A 467 1.32 -25.42 -3.36
N GLN A 468 1.34 -26.74 -3.21
CA GLN A 468 2.56 -27.47 -2.89
C GLN A 468 3.58 -27.47 -4.05
N ALA A 469 3.11 -27.49 -5.31
CA ALA A 469 3.94 -27.31 -6.50
C ALA A 469 4.58 -25.92 -6.52
N MET A 470 3.81 -24.85 -6.35
CA MET A 470 4.34 -23.47 -6.33
C MET A 470 5.38 -23.25 -5.21
N VAL A 471 5.16 -23.81 -4.01
CA VAL A 471 6.14 -23.79 -2.92
C VAL A 471 7.39 -24.60 -3.26
N ASN A 472 7.27 -25.72 -3.99
CA ASN A 472 8.41 -26.50 -4.45
C ASN A 472 9.22 -25.77 -5.54
N GLU A 473 8.58 -25.07 -6.46
CA GLU A 473 9.22 -24.26 -7.50
C GLU A 473 9.95 -23.04 -6.92
N ALA A 474 9.40 -22.44 -5.85
CA ALA A 474 10.00 -21.30 -5.16
C ALA A 474 11.31 -21.61 -4.40
N LYS A 475 11.76 -22.88 -4.35
CA LYS A 475 12.95 -23.28 -3.58
C LYS A 475 14.22 -22.56 -4.07
N PRO A 476 15.08 -22.06 -3.15
CA PRO A 476 16.30 -21.34 -3.55
C PRO A 476 17.25 -22.21 -4.37
N THR A 477 17.78 -21.63 -5.45
CA THR A 477 18.69 -22.26 -6.41
C THR A 477 19.96 -21.44 -6.69
N SER A 478 19.96 -20.14 -6.35
CA SER A 478 21.09 -19.24 -6.55
C SER A 478 22.07 -19.23 -5.36
N SER A 479 23.16 -18.47 -5.48
CA SER A 479 24.13 -18.18 -4.42
C SER A 479 24.43 -16.68 -4.37
N GLY A 480 24.88 -16.16 -3.21
CA GLY A 480 25.06 -14.71 -3.02
C GLY A 480 23.75 -13.98 -2.70
N ASN A 481 23.64 -12.70 -3.08
CA ASN A 481 22.51 -11.84 -2.68
C ASN A 481 21.15 -12.36 -3.17
N ASP A 482 21.09 -12.91 -4.38
CA ASP A 482 19.86 -13.50 -4.94
C ASP A 482 19.33 -14.66 -4.10
N ALA A 483 20.23 -15.44 -3.47
CA ALA A 483 19.85 -16.56 -2.62
C ALA A 483 19.10 -16.09 -1.36
N ALA A 484 19.46 -14.93 -0.80
CA ALA A 484 18.75 -14.35 0.34
C ALA A 484 17.35 -13.86 -0.04
N LEU A 485 17.17 -13.31 -1.25
CA LEU A 485 15.86 -12.91 -1.76
C LEU A 485 15.00 -14.13 -2.11
N GLN A 486 15.58 -15.17 -2.71
CA GLN A 486 14.90 -16.45 -2.98
C GLN A 486 14.48 -17.15 -1.67
N ALA A 487 15.34 -17.19 -0.66
CA ALA A 487 15.00 -17.76 0.66
C ALA A 487 13.83 -17.02 1.32
N ALA A 488 13.88 -15.68 1.36
CA ALA A 488 12.79 -14.88 1.92
C ALA A 488 11.45 -15.07 1.17
N ARG A 489 11.49 -15.21 -0.17
CA ARG A 489 10.31 -15.57 -0.99
C ARG A 489 9.78 -16.96 -0.63
N TYR A 490 10.66 -17.96 -0.58
CA TYR A 490 10.31 -19.34 -0.24
C TYR A 490 9.69 -19.47 1.16
N ASP A 491 10.33 -18.89 2.18
CA ASP A 491 9.86 -18.98 3.58
C ASP A 491 8.48 -18.32 3.75
N ALA A 492 8.26 -17.17 3.11
CA ALA A 492 6.97 -16.48 3.12
C ALA A 492 5.87 -17.27 2.38
N LEU A 493 6.17 -17.86 1.22
CA LEU A 493 5.24 -18.72 0.48
C LEU A 493 4.92 -20.01 1.24
N ASN A 494 5.92 -20.67 1.79
CA ASN A 494 5.75 -21.89 2.59
C ASN A 494 4.94 -21.63 3.87
N SER A 495 5.15 -20.48 4.53
CA SER A 495 4.35 -20.03 5.68
C SER A 495 2.89 -19.75 5.29
N ALA A 496 2.67 -19.03 4.18
CA ALA A 496 1.33 -18.75 3.66
C ALA A 496 0.58 -20.05 3.28
N ALA A 497 1.25 -20.96 2.55
CA ALA A 497 0.71 -22.27 2.19
C ALA A 497 0.36 -23.10 3.44
N THR A 498 1.26 -23.16 4.43
CA THR A 498 1.02 -23.86 5.70
C THR A 498 -0.20 -23.30 6.43
N THR A 499 -0.31 -21.98 6.54
CA THR A 499 -1.46 -21.29 7.17
C THR A 499 -2.77 -21.57 6.42
N THR A 500 -2.77 -21.45 5.09
CA THR A 500 -3.94 -21.68 4.25
C THR A 500 -4.42 -23.13 4.30
N LEU A 501 -3.51 -24.10 4.24
CA LEU A 501 -3.83 -25.53 4.32
C LEU A 501 -4.22 -25.96 5.74
N ALA A 502 -3.71 -25.31 6.79
CA ALA A 502 -4.18 -25.52 8.15
C ALA A 502 -5.62 -25.01 8.34
N ALA A 503 -5.92 -23.79 7.90
CA ALA A 503 -7.27 -23.23 7.95
C ALA A 503 -8.29 -24.08 7.17
N ARG A 504 -7.90 -24.55 5.96
CA ARG A 504 -8.71 -25.43 5.11
C ARG A 504 -9.07 -26.76 5.79
N ARG A 505 -8.14 -27.34 6.56
CA ARG A 505 -8.37 -28.60 7.30
C ARG A 505 -9.16 -28.41 8.60
N ALA A 506 -9.09 -27.23 9.23
CA ALA A 506 -9.74 -26.96 10.50
C ALA A 506 -11.27 -26.84 10.39
N ASP A 507 -11.77 -26.15 9.36
CA ASP A 507 -13.20 -26.09 9.01
C ASP A 507 -13.38 -25.94 7.48
N PRO A 508 -13.47 -27.06 6.74
CA PRO A 508 -13.67 -27.06 5.29
C PRO A 508 -14.94 -26.30 4.82
N ALA A 509 -16.03 -26.35 5.59
CA ALA A 509 -17.28 -25.69 5.24
C ALA A 509 -17.16 -24.17 5.36
N THR A 510 -16.73 -23.67 6.53
CA THR A 510 -16.54 -22.24 6.75
C THR A 510 -15.44 -21.66 5.86
N TYR A 511 -14.36 -22.42 5.60
CA TYR A 511 -13.32 -22.03 4.65
C TYR A 511 -13.87 -21.86 3.22
N THR A 512 -14.66 -22.82 2.73
CA THR A 512 -15.24 -22.70 1.38
C THR A 512 -16.27 -21.58 1.27
N GLN A 513 -17.06 -21.30 2.30
CA GLN A 513 -17.90 -20.10 2.35
C GLN A 513 -17.08 -18.81 2.21
N GLN A 514 -15.92 -18.70 2.89
CA GLN A 514 -15.07 -17.51 2.82
C GLN A 514 -14.33 -17.37 1.49
N ALA A 515 -13.90 -18.47 0.88
CA ALA A 515 -13.16 -18.47 -0.39
C ALA A 515 -14.06 -18.38 -1.64
N PHE A 516 -15.31 -18.86 -1.58
CA PHE A 516 -16.21 -18.98 -2.73
C PHE A 516 -17.54 -18.25 -2.50
N PRO A 517 -17.74 -17.03 -3.06
CA PRO A 517 -18.95 -16.23 -2.84
C PRO A 517 -20.27 -16.89 -3.27
N ASN A 518 -20.23 -17.87 -4.18
CA ASN A 518 -21.38 -18.70 -4.53
C ASN A 518 -21.78 -19.66 -3.40
N VAL A 519 -20.81 -20.20 -2.65
CA VAL A 519 -21.07 -21.08 -1.49
C VAL A 519 -21.67 -20.26 -0.35
N ALA A 520 -21.11 -19.09 -0.04
CA ALA A 520 -21.69 -18.15 0.93
C ALA A 520 -23.14 -17.77 0.60
N ARG A 521 -23.44 -17.48 -0.67
CA ARG A 521 -24.80 -17.17 -1.12
C ARG A 521 -25.75 -18.35 -0.94
N ALA A 522 -25.35 -19.55 -1.40
CA ALA A 522 -26.17 -20.74 -1.29
C ALA A 522 -26.52 -21.10 0.17
N TRP A 523 -25.59 -20.90 1.11
CA TRP A 523 -25.89 -21.08 2.54
C TRP A 523 -26.83 -20.01 3.12
N SER A 524 -26.74 -18.76 2.65
CA SER A 524 -27.70 -17.70 3.01
C SER A 524 -29.11 -18.00 2.48
N ASP A 525 -29.21 -18.47 1.23
CA ASP A 525 -30.48 -18.85 0.62
C ASP A 525 -31.09 -20.09 1.29
N ALA A 526 -30.26 -21.08 1.67
CA ALA A 526 -30.68 -22.25 2.44
C ALA A 526 -31.20 -21.88 3.84
N ALA A 527 -30.53 -20.97 4.55
CA ALA A 527 -30.97 -20.50 5.86
C ALA A 527 -32.34 -19.78 5.82
N ASN A 528 -32.68 -19.12 4.71
CA ASN A 528 -33.97 -18.47 4.51
C ASN A 528 -35.09 -19.43 4.07
N THR A 529 -34.75 -20.58 3.46
CA THR A 529 -35.73 -21.49 2.81
C THR A 529 -35.89 -22.84 3.50
N GLY A 530 -34.93 -23.24 4.34
CA GLY A 530 -34.84 -24.59 4.90
C GLY A 530 -34.38 -25.67 3.91
N ASN A 531 -34.02 -25.31 2.67
CA ASN A 531 -33.54 -26.25 1.65
C ASN A 531 -32.02 -26.16 1.51
N TYR A 532 -31.31 -27.20 1.95
CA TYR A 532 -29.85 -27.24 1.99
C TYR A 532 -29.19 -27.86 0.75
N GLN A 533 -29.96 -28.40 -0.20
CA GLN A 533 -29.42 -29.12 -1.37
C GLN A 533 -28.46 -28.26 -2.22
N ALA A 534 -28.85 -27.03 -2.54
CA ALA A 534 -27.99 -26.11 -3.29
C ALA A 534 -26.71 -25.74 -2.52
N ALA A 535 -26.80 -25.65 -1.19
CA ALA A 535 -25.69 -25.28 -0.32
C ALA A 535 -24.69 -26.44 -0.13
N LEU A 536 -25.18 -27.67 0.10
CA LEU A 536 -24.34 -28.87 0.14
C LEU A 536 -23.63 -29.11 -1.19
N ASN A 537 -24.36 -29.07 -2.32
CA ASN A 537 -23.78 -29.30 -3.64
C ASN A 537 -22.69 -28.26 -3.99
N ALA A 538 -22.94 -26.97 -3.71
CA ALA A 538 -21.96 -25.92 -3.90
C ALA A 538 -20.73 -26.11 -2.98
N THR A 539 -20.94 -26.54 -1.75
CA THR A 539 -19.86 -26.82 -0.78
C THR A 539 -19.02 -28.02 -1.21
N ALA A 540 -19.65 -29.12 -1.62
CA ALA A 540 -18.96 -30.32 -2.12
C ALA A 540 -18.12 -29.99 -3.37
N THR A 541 -18.69 -29.26 -4.33
CA THR A 541 -17.97 -28.81 -5.54
C THR A 541 -16.74 -27.95 -5.19
N ALA A 542 -16.89 -27.03 -4.23
CA ALA A 542 -15.76 -26.22 -3.76
C ALA A 542 -14.70 -27.08 -3.04
N GLN A 543 -15.10 -27.99 -2.14
CA GLN A 543 -14.16 -28.87 -1.43
C GLN A 543 -13.40 -29.81 -2.39
N GLN A 544 -14.08 -30.33 -3.42
CA GLN A 544 -13.44 -31.07 -4.52
C GLN A 544 -12.43 -30.21 -5.30
N GLN A 545 -12.80 -28.99 -5.71
CA GLN A 545 -11.87 -28.05 -6.38
C GLN A 545 -10.64 -27.72 -5.51
N LEU A 546 -10.81 -27.70 -4.19
CA LEU A 546 -9.72 -27.48 -3.23
C LEU A 546 -8.87 -28.71 -2.92
N GLY A 547 -9.18 -29.89 -3.49
CA GLY A 547 -8.48 -31.15 -3.23
C GLY A 547 -8.74 -31.74 -1.84
N ILE A 548 -9.91 -31.49 -1.24
CA ILE A 548 -10.29 -31.99 0.08
C ILE A 548 -10.98 -33.35 -0.07
N THR A 549 -10.37 -34.39 0.50
CA THR A 549 -10.87 -35.78 0.48
C THR A 549 -11.76 -36.10 1.69
N ASP A 550 -11.36 -35.68 2.90
CA ASP A 550 -12.20 -35.70 4.11
C ASP A 550 -13.22 -34.55 4.05
N MET A 551 -14.33 -34.78 3.35
CA MET A 551 -15.35 -33.76 3.12
C MET A 551 -16.13 -33.45 4.40
N LYS A 552 -16.23 -32.16 4.74
CA LYS A 552 -17.03 -31.66 5.87
C LYS A 552 -17.94 -30.58 5.34
N LEU A 553 -19.11 -31.01 4.84
CA LEU A 553 -20.04 -30.20 4.05
C LEU A 553 -20.94 -29.29 4.89
N LEU A 554 -21.27 -29.67 6.13
CA LEU A 554 -22.04 -28.84 7.05
C LEU A 554 -21.15 -27.79 7.73
N PRO A 555 -21.52 -26.50 7.71
CA PRO A 555 -21.00 -25.50 8.63
C PRO A 555 -21.40 -25.86 10.06
N LYS A 556 -20.48 -25.73 11.02
CA LYS A 556 -20.68 -26.20 12.40
C LYS A 556 -22.00 -25.72 13.04
N ALA A 557 -22.36 -24.45 12.84
CA ALA A 557 -23.59 -23.88 13.40
C ALA A 557 -24.89 -24.57 12.89
N VAL A 558 -24.89 -25.11 11.67
CA VAL A 558 -26.03 -25.84 11.10
C VAL A 558 -26.14 -27.24 11.72
N ALA A 559 -25.00 -27.94 11.88
CA ALA A 559 -24.94 -29.22 12.56
C ALA A 559 -25.36 -29.10 14.04
N ASP A 560 -24.81 -28.11 14.76
CA ASP A 560 -25.13 -27.84 16.16
C ASP A 560 -26.63 -27.50 16.35
N GLN A 561 -27.22 -26.73 15.43
CA GLN A 561 -28.65 -26.40 15.48
C GLN A 561 -29.54 -27.63 15.20
N ALA A 562 -29.19 -28.47 14.21
CA ALA A 562 -29.92 -29.71 13.94
C ALA A 562 -29.89 -30.67 15.13
N VAL A 563 -28.71 -30.86 15.75
CA VAL A 563 -28.56 -31.69 16.95
C VAL A 563 -29.25 -31.07 18.17
N THR A 564 -29.31 -29.74 18.28
CA THR A 564 -30.09 -29.04 19.32
C THR A 564 -31.58 -29.31 19.16
N THR A 565 -32.13 -29.21 17.94
CA THR A 565 -33.54 -29.55 17.65
C THR A 565 -33.82 -31.03 17.93
N PHE A 566 -32.90 -31.93 17.54
CA PHE A 566 -33.00 -33.36 17.82
C PHE A 566 -33.03 -33.68 19.32
N LYS A 567 -32.27 -32.94 20.14
CA LYS A 567 -32.17 -33.14 21.60
C LYS A 567 -33.25 -32.43 22.43
N ASN A 568 -33.97 -31.47 21.86
CA ASN A 568 -35.03 -30.73 22.56
C ASN A 568 -36.10 -31.70 23.13
N PRO A 569 -36.36 -31.74 24.46
CA PRO A 569 -37.36 -32.66 25.02
C PRO A 569 -38.76 -32.44 24.45
N GLU A 570 -39.12 -31.19 24.12
CA GLU A 570 -40.46 -30.82 23.62
C GLU A 570 -40.68 -31.13 22.12
N ALA A 571 -39.65 -31.61 21.39
CA ALA A 571 -39.78 -31.94 19.98
C ALA A 571 -40.48 -33.29 19.76
N THR A 572 -41.36 -33.38 18.76
CA THR A 572 -41.93 -34.67 18.34
C THR A 572 -40.88 -35.51 17.60
N ASP A 573 -41.05 -36.83 17.54
CA ASP A 573 -40.11 -37.71 16.86
C ASP A 573 -39.97 -37.37 15.37
N ASP A 574 -41.08 -37.02 14.70
CA ASP A 574 -41.07 -36.48 13.33
C ASP A 574 -40.23 -35.19 13.20
N GLN A 575 -40.26 -34.28 14.20
CA GLN A 575 -39.45 -33.07 14.21
C GLN A 575 -37.96 -33.36 14.43
N ARG A 576 -37.63 -34.34 15.29
CA ARG A 576 -36.26 -34.81 15.51
C ARG A 576 -35.69 -35.44 14.23
N LEU A 577 -36.46 -36.33 13.59
CA LEU A 577 -36.10 -36.95 12.31
C LEU A 577 -35.96 -35.88 11.20
N ALA A 578 -36.91 -34.96 11.07
CA ALA A 578 -36.86 -33.91 10.04
C ALA A 578 -35.61 -33.02 10.18
N ALA A 579 -35.17 -32.71 11.41
CA ALA A 579 -33.96 -31.92 11.66
C ALA A 579 -32.67 -32.60 11.18
N VAL A 580 -32.61 -33.94 11.18
CA VAL A 580 -31.48 -34.73 10.67
C VAL A 580 -31.64 -35.01 9.17
N ASN A 581 -32.81 -35.51 8.77
CA ASN A 581 -33.09 -35.98 7.42
C ASN A 581 -33.05 -34.85 6.37
N SER A 582 -33.47 -33.64 6.73
CA SER A 582 -33.39 -32.47 5.82
C SER A 582 -31.95 -32.07 5.47
N LEU A 583 -30.97 -32.42 6.32
CA LEU A 583 -29.55 -32.27 6.02
C LEU A 583 -29.00 -33.50 5.30
N VAL A 584 -29.18 -34.70 5.87
CA VAL A 584 -28.60 -35.94 5.31
C VAL A 584 -29.09 -36.20 3.89
N PHE A 585 -30.38 -36.02 3.59
CA PHE A 585 -30.96 -36.30 2.26
C PHE A 585 -31.04 -35.07 1.35
N SER A 586 -30.42 -33.94 1.72
CA SER A 586 -30.24 -32.83 0.78
C SER A 586 -29.24 -33.14 -0.35
N THR A 587 -28.43 -34.20 -0.21
CA THR A 587 -27.55 -34.73 -1.28
C THR A 587 -27.93 -36.18 -1.66
N PRO A 588 -27.92 -36.54 -2.96
CA PRO A 588 -28.17 -37.92 -3.39
C PRO A 588 -26.93 -38.83 -3.25
N ASP A 589 -25.72 -38.26 -3.18
CA ASP A 589 -24.44 -38.97 -3.14
C ASP A 589 -24.24 -39.69 -1.79
N PRO A 590 -24.15 -41.04 -1.75
CA PRO A 590 -24.03 -41.80 -0.51
C PRO A 590 -22.83 -41.40 0.37
N THR A 591 -21.70 -41.05 -0.25
CA THR A 591 -20.48 -40.63 0.45
C THR A 591 -20.69 -39.29 1.13
N GLN A 592 -21.33 -38.35 0.43
CA GLN A 592 -21.71 -37.06 1.00
C GLN A 592 -22.77 -37.21 2.10
N ARG A 593 -23.75 -38.12 1.95
CA ARG A 593 -24.73 -38.43 3.01
C ARG A 593 -24.05 -38.95 4.28
N GLN A 594 -23.11 -39.88 4.16
CA GLN A 594 -22.35 -40.39 5.29
C GLN A 594 -21.49 -39.31 5.94
N ALA A 595 -20.82 -38.45 5.15
CA ALA A 595 -20.06 -37.32 5.67
C ALA A 595 -20.94 -36.34 6.48
N VAL A 596 -22.12 -36.00 5.95
CA VAL A 596 -23.12 -35.15 6.63
C VAL A 596 -23.64 -35.82 7.92
N PHE A 597 -23.92 -37.13 7.91
CA PHE A 597 -24.32 -37.87 9.11
C PHE A 597 -23.21 -37.91 10.16
N ASN A 598 -21.97 -38.21 9.77
CA ASN A 598 -20.81 -38.23 10.65
C ASN A 598 -20.57 -36.86 11.30
N GLN A 599 -20.75 -35.74 10.57
CA GLN A 599 -20.69 -34.39 11.16
C GLN A 599 -21.79 -34.11 12.18
N LEU A 600 -22.98 -34.70 12.02
CA LEU A 600 -24.03 -34.61 13.04
C LEU A 600 -23.67 -35.46 14.27
N VAL A 601 -23.03 -36.61 14.10
CA VAL A 601 -22.48 -37.42 15.19
C VAL A 601 -21.36 -36.69 15.94
N ASP A 602 -20.46 -35.98 15.25
CA ASP A 602 -19.46 -35.08 15.84
C ASP A 602 -20.10 -33.93 16.64
N ALA A 603 -21.22 -33.38 16.16
CA ALA A 603 -22.05 -32.42 16.92
C ALA A 603 -22.87 -33.08 18.07
N GLY A 604 -22.80 -34.41 18.19
CA GLY A 604 -23.34 -35.20 19.28
C GLY A 604 -24.70 -35.84 19.02
N LEU A 605 -25.08 -36.09 17.77
CA LEU A 605 -26.14 -37.05 17.42
C LEU A 605 -25.71 -38.46 17.88
N PRO A 606 -26.55 -39.27 18.53
CA PRO A 606 -26.16 -40.63 18.91
C PRO A 606 -25.95 -41.49 17.65
N ALA A 607 -24.74 -42.00 17.42
CA ALA A 607 -24.41 -42.76 16.21
C ALA A 607 -25.34 -43.97 15.93
N MET A 608 -25.95 -44.53 16.99
CA MET A 608 -26.98 -45.58 16.87
C MET A 608 -28.28 -45.14 16.17
N THR A 609 -28.51 -43.85 15.86
CA THR A 609 -29.69 -43.43 15.09
C THR A 609 -29.54 -43.59 13.58
N GLU A 610 -28.40 -44.07 13.10
CA GLU A 610 -28.11 -44.32 11.66
C GLU A 610 -29.23 -45.16 11.02
N GLY A 611 -29.61 -46.28 11.63
CA GLY A 611 -30.71 -47.13 11.13
C GLY A 611 -32.10 -46.47 11.12
N ALA A 612 -32.36 -45.48 11.99
CA ALA A 612 -33.60 -44.71 11.96
C ALA A 612 -33.62 -43.70 10.81
N VAL A 613 -32.46 -43.13 10.49
CA VAL A 613 -32.24 -42.25 9.32
C VAL A 613 -32.33 -43.07 8.02
N GLU A 614 -31.77 -44.28 7.98
CA GLU A 614 -31.92 -45.24 6.86
C GLU A 614 -33.36 -45.69 6.64
N ALA A 615 -34.11 -45.99 7.72
CA ALA A 615 -35.54 -46.33 7.61
C ALA A 615 -36.37 -45.19 7.01
N ALA A 616 -36.08 -43.94 7.40
CA ALA A 616 -36.68 -42.76 6.79
C ALA A 616 -36.24 -42.57 5.32
N ALA A 617 -35.00 -42.92 4.97
CA ALA A 617 -34.51 -42.89 3.58
C ALA A 617 -35.32 -43.81 2.65
N ARG A 618 -35.73 -44.98 3.17
CA ARG A 618 -36.60 -45.94 2.49
C ARG A 618 -38.08 -45.54 2.46
N GLY A 619 -38.44 -44.39 3.06
CA GLY A 619 -39.81 -43.89 3.14
C GLY A 619 -40.65 -44.49 4.28
N ASP A 620 -40.12 -45.39 5.11
CA ASP A 620 -40.84 -45.93 6.27
C ASP A 620 -40.60 -45.04 7.52
N SER A 621 -41.34 -43.93 7.56
CA SER A 621 -41.42 -43.06 8.75
C SER A 621 -41.90 -43.80 10.00
N GLY A 622 -42.63 -44.90 9.85
CA GLY A 622 -43.08 -45.73 10.96
C GLY A 622 -41.91 -46.49 11.61
N ALA A 623 -41.10 -47.16 10.80
CA ALA A 623 -39.87 -47.81 11.26
C ALA A 623 -38.87 -46.78 11.80
N ALA A 624 -38.70 -45.63 11.12
CA ALA A 624 -37.84 -44.56 11.57
C ALA A 624 -38.21 -44.07 12.98
N ASN A 625 -39.50 -43.80 13.25
CA ASN A 625 -39.97 -43.39 14.57
C ASN A 625 -39.81 -44.51 15.62
N ARG A 626 -40.07 -45.78 15.29
CA ARG A 626 -39.86 -46.92 16.21
C ARG A 626 -38.38 -47.09 16.59
N LEU A 627 -37.48 -47.02 15.62
CA LEU A 627 -36.04 -47.11 15.83
C LEU A 627 -35.50 -45.91 16.61
N LEU A 628 -35.98 -44.69 16.32
CA LEU A 628 -35.62 -43.49 17.07
C LEU A 628 -36.07 -43.59 18.54
N GLN A 629 -37.30 -44.03 18.79
CA GLN A 629 -37.82 -44.26 20.13
C GLN A 629 -36.97 -45.30 20.89
N ALA A 630 -36.58 -46.39 20.25
CA ALA A 630 -35.67 -47.39 20.82
C ALA A 630 -34.28 -46.84 21.12
N ALA A 631 -33.69 -46.05 20.21
CA ALA A 631 -32.39 -45.42 20.38
C ALA A 631 -32.38 -44.47 21.59
N LEU A 632 -33.40 -43.62 21.73
CA LEU A 632 -33.53 -42.64 22.81
C LEU A 632 -33.94 -43.25 24.17
N THR A 633 -34.54 -44.44 24.19
CA THR A 633 -35.01 -45.09 25.43
C THR A 633 -33.89 -45.84 26.14
N ASP A 634 -33.88 -45.80 27.48
CA ASP A 634 -33.03 -46.64 28.34
C ASP A 634 -33.66 -48.03 28.51
N THR A 635 -33.64 -48.81 27.43
CA THR A 635 -34.40 -50.05 27.28
C THR A 635 -33.96 -51.15 28.25
N GLY A 636 -32.70 -51.11 28.73
CA GLY A 636 -32.18 -52.02 29.74
C GLY A 636 -32.80 -51.87 31.14
N LYS A 637 -33.64 -50.85 31.35
CA LYS A 637 -34.41 -50.63 32.60
C LYS A 637 -35.91 -50.90 32.45
N LEU A 638 -36.38 -51.28 31.26
CA LEU A 638 -37.79 -51.59 31.03
C LEU A 638 -38.14 -52.98 31.59
N PRO A 639 -39.36 -53.17 32.13
CA PRO A 639 -39.83 -54.50 32.48
C PRO A 639 -40.04 -55.33 31.20
N MET A 640 -39.49 -56.53 31.14
CA MET A 640 -39.77 -57.48 30.05
C MET A 640 -41.15 -58.13 30.26
N SER A 641 -41.82 -58.47 29.16
CA SER A 641 -43.07 -59.24 29.20
C SER A 641 -42.78 -60.74 29.39
N GLY A 642 -43.56 -61.39 30.26
CA GLY A 642 -43.43 -62.82 30.55
C GLY A 642 -42.09 -63.20 31.19
N ASP A 643 -41.60 -64.40 30.87
CA ASP A 643 -40.37 -64.98 31.41
C ASP A 643 -39.10 -64.64 30.60
N VAL A 644 -39.18 -63.72 29.63
CA VAL A 644 -38.10 -63.40 28.68
C VAL A 644 -36.93 -62.69 29.38
N LYS A 645 -35.72 -63.24 29.23
CA LYS A 645 -34.48 -62.70 29.80
C LYS A 645 -33.67 -61.96 28.73
N PRO A 646 -32.73 -61.08 29.12
CA PRO A 646 -31.82 -60.42 28.19
C PRO A 646 -30.96 -61.39 27.34
N ALA A 647 -30.60 -62.56 27.89
CA ALA A 647 -29.84 -63.58 27.15
C ALA A 647 -30.68 -64.22 26.04
N ASP A 648 -31.95 -64.50 26.29
CA ASP A 648 -32.87 -65.08 25.32
C ASP A 648 -33.02 -64.15 24.08
N ILE A 649 -32.98 -62.83 24.30
CA ILE A 649 -32.96 -61.80 23.24
C ILE A 649 -31.67 -61.88 22.41
N ASP A 650 -30.51 -62.01 23.06
CA ASP A 650 -29.20 -62.07 22.39
C ASP A 650 -29.05 -63.35 21.55
N ASP A 651 -29.48 -64.50 22.07
CA ASP A 651 -29.47 -65.79 21.36
C ASP A 651 -30.43 -65.78 20.15
N GLN A 652 -31.63 -65.20 20.29
CA GLN A 652 -32.59 -65.09 19.18
C GLN A 652 -32.10 -64.12 18.10
N LEU A 653 -31.51 -62.97 18.49
CA LEU A 653 -30.92 -62.01 17.55
C LEU A 653 -29.76 -62.63 16.77
N TYR A 654 -28.85 -63.33 17.46
CA TYR A 654 -27.73 -64.00 16.80
C TYR A 654 -28.24 -65.04 15.80
N SER A 655 -29.11 -65.96 16.23
CA SER A 655 -29.61 -67.04 15.38
C SER A 655 -30.49 -66.59 14.20
N SER A 656 -31.27 -65.51 14.35
CA SER A 656 -32.25 -65.08 13.34
C SER A 656 -31.76 -63.97 12.41
N VAL A 657 -30.77 -63.16 12.84
CA VAL A 657 -30.39 -61.92 12.14
C VAL A 657 -28.88 -61.83 11.87
N TRP A 658 -28.04 -62.26 12.80
CA TRP A 658 -26.58 -62.01 12.76
C TRP A 658 -25.72 -63.26 12.53
N ALA A 659 -26.34 -64.41 12.31
CA ALA A 659 -25.65 -65.62 11.86
C ALA A 659 -25.08 -65.42 10.44
N PRO A 660 -24.01 -66.13 10.04
CA PRO A 660 -23.50 -66.10 8.67
C PRO A 660 -24.60 -66.48 7.66
N GLY A 661 -24.81 -65.64 6.63
CA GLY A 661 -25.90 -65.79 5.66
C GLY A 661 -27.27 -65.31 6.11
N ALA A 662 -27.42 -64.77 7.33
CA ALA A 662 -28.65 -64.10 7.77
C ALA A 662 -28.70 -62.63 7.33
N ILE A 663 -29.87 -61.98 7.46
CA ILE A 663 -30.11 -60.67 6.84
C ILE A 663 -29.19 -59.55 7.34
N GLY A 664 -28.72 -59.59 8.60
CA GLY A 664 -27.76 -58.63 9.12
C GLY A 664 -26.34 -58.85 8.59
N ASP A 665 -25.94 -60.10 8.38
CA ASP A 665 -24.69 -60.44 7.70
C ASP A 665 -24.71 -59.98 6.24
N ALA A 666 -25.76 -60.30 5.49
CA ALA A 666 -25.93 -59.86 4.10
C ALA A 666 -25.98 -58.33 3.97
N SER A 667 -26.72 -57.64 4.85
CA SER A 667 -26.96 -56.19 4.75
C SER A 667 -25.74 -55.33 5.04
N TYR A 668 -24.96 -55.67 6.07
CA TYR A 668 -23.71 -54.97 6.38
C TYR A 668 -22.49 -55.62 5.70
N GLY A 669 -22.65 -56.80 5.09
CA GLY A 669 -21.59 -57.58 4.47
C GLY A 669 -20.61 -58.18 5.48
N VAL A 670 -21.04 -58.55 6.69
CA VAL A 670 -20.16 -58.73 7.86
C VAL A 670 -19.09 -59.81 7.66
N ALA A 671 -19.46 -60.99 7.12
CA ALA A 671 -18.53 -62.08 6.81
C ALA A 671 -17.54 -61.76 5.66
N TYR A 672 -17.77 -60.68 4.92
CA TYR A 672 -17.06 -60.31 3.69
C TYR A 672 -16.54 -58.85 3.69
N GLY A 673 -16.72 -58.12 4.79
CA GLY A 673 -16.58 -56.67 4.85
C GLY A 673 -15.20 -56.17 5.30
N ASP A 674 -15.12 -54.85 5.45
CA ASP A 674 -14.02 -54.15 6.11
C ASP A 674 -14.41 -53.73 7.55
N THR A 675 -13.52 -53.01 8.22
CA THR A 675 -13.75 -52.47 9.57
C THR A 675 -14.99 -51.56 9.64
N ALA A 676 -15.28 -50.78 8.60
CA ALA A 676 -16.42 -49.84 8.59
C ALA A 676 -17.77 -50.57 8.40
N SER A 677 -17.77 -51.70 7.68
CA SER A 677 -18.91 -52.64 7.69
C SER A 677 -19.11 -53.28 9.06
N LEU A 678 -18.03 -53.70 9.74
CA LEU A 678 -18.12 -54.27 11.09
C LEU A 678 -18.65 -53.26 12.12
N GLU A 679 -18.19 -52.00 12.08
CA GLU A 679 -18.67 -50.92 12.95
C GLU A 679 -20.14 -50.57 12.71
N ARG A 680 -20.58 -50.54 11.44
CA ARG A 680 -22.01 -50.33 11.10
C ARG A 680 -22.87 -51.47 11.62
N ALA A 681 -22.43 -52.72 11.44
CA ALA A 681 -23.12 -53.89 11.98
C ALA A 681 -23.25 -53.84 13.52
N GLN A 682 -22.21 -53.40 14.24
CA GLN A 682 -22.29 -53.20 15.69
C GLN A 682 -23.32 -52.14 16.09
N ARG A 683 -23.37 -50.99 15.39
CA ARG A 683 -24.38 -49.94 15.62
C ARG A 683 -25.81 -50.43 15.33
N GLY A 684 -26.00 -51.15 14.23
CA GLY A 684 -27.27 -51.78 13.86
C GLY A 684 -27.72 -52.85 14.86
N GLY A 685 -26.79 -53.67 15.36
CA GLY A 685 -27.03 -54.69 16.39
C GLY A 685 -27.51 -54.10 17.71
N GLU A 686 -26.82 -53.07 18.23
CA GLU A 686 -27.23 -52.37 19.46
C GLU A 686 -28.59 -51.65 19.30
N LEU A 687 -28.82 -51.00 18.15
CA LEU A 687 -30.12 -50.40 17.84
C LEU A 687 -31.24 -51.45 17.78
N MET A 688 -31.00 -52.59 17.14
CA MET A 688 -31.98 -53.68 17.06
C MET A 688 -32.25 -54.30 18.43
N LYS A 689 -31.22 -54.52 19.25
CA LYS A 689 -31.35 -55.02 20.63
C LYS A 689 -32.23 -54.10 21.47
N LYS A 690 -32.03 -52.78 21.37
CA LYS A 690 -32.94 -51.78 21.97
C LYS A 690 -34.36 -51.90 21.43
N ALA A 691 -34.54 -52.02 20.12
CA ALA A 691 -35.87 -52.12 19.50
C ALA A 691 -36.64 -53.38 19.93
N VAL A 692 -35.96 -54.54 20.04
CA VAL A 692 -36.55 -55.77 20.57
C VAL A 692 -36.92 -55.63 22.05
N GLN A 693 -36.02 -55.11 22.88
CA GLN A 693 -36.31 -54.86 24.30
C GLN A 693 -37.53 -53.93 24.49
N LEU A 694 -37.62 -52.86 23.70
CA LEU A 694 -38.77 -51.95 23.72
C LEU A 694 -40.06 -52.68 23.32
N ARG A 695 -40.05 -53.43 22.22
CA ARG A 695 -41.19 -54.23 21.73
C ARG A 695 -41.66 -55.30 22.74
N VAL A 696 -40.73 -56.03 23.37
CA VAL A 696 -41.02 -57.01 24.42
C VAL A 696 -41.60 -56.33 25.65
N SER A 697 -41.09 -55.16 26.07
CA SER A 697 -41.67 -54.40 27.19
C SER A 697 -43.09 -53.86 26.92
N GLN A 698 -43.43 -53.67 25.64
CA GLN A 698 -44.78 -53.30 25.18
C GLN A 698 -45.71 -54.51 25.03
N GLY A 699 -45.26 -55.72 25.37
CA GLY A 699 -46.08 -56.93 25.39
C GLY A 699 -46.03 -57.80 24.12
N GLN A 700 -45.15 -57.51 23.16
CA GLN A 700 -44.89 -58.43 22.04
C GLN A 700 -44.12 -59.66 22.54
N ASP A 701 -44.39 -60.82 21.94
CA ASP A 701 -43.54 -62.00 22.11
C ASP A 701 -42.18 -61.80 21.43
N LEU A 702 -41.20 -62.64 21.78
CA LEU A 702 -39.82 -62.47 21.33
C LEU A 702 -39.64 -62.65 19.82
N GLU A 703 -40.37 -63.58 19.19
CA GLU A 703 -40.26 -63.87 17.76
C GLU A 703 -40.84 -62.71 16.93
N THR A 704 -42.04 -62.26 17.27
CA THR A 704 -42.67 -61.07 16.67
C THR A 704 -41.83 -59.80 16.92
N ALA A 705 -41.23 -59.65 18.10
CA ALA A 705 -40.39 -58.51 18.42
C ALA A 705 -39.10 -58.48 17.59
N VAL A 706 -38.41 -59.62 17.42
CA VAL A 706 -37.20 -59.76 16.58
C VAL A 706 -37.53 -59.56 15.11
N ALA A 707 -38.56 -60.24 14.58
CA ALA A 707 -38.99 -60.08 13.20
C ALA A 707 -39.39 -58.62 12.88
N GLY A 708 -40.13 -57.98 13.80
CA GLY A 708 -40.52 -56.59 13.68
C GLY A 708 -39.35 -55.61 13.75
N ALA A 709 -38.37 -55.82 14.63
CA ALA A 709 -37.18 -54.97 14.73
C ALA A 709 -36.23 -55.17 13.53
N SER A 710 -36.14 -56.39 13.00
CA SER A 710 -35.40 -56.69 11.76
C SER A 710 -36.02 -55.99 10.55
N LYS A 711 -37.35 -56.06 10.41
CA LYS A 711 -38.09 -55.35 9.35
C LYS A 711 -37.99 -53.83 9.49
N ASP A 712 -37.97 -53.30 10.71
CA ASP A 712 -37.72 -51.87 10.93
C ASP A 712 -36.32 -51.46 10.43
N LEU A 713 -35.28 -52.21 10.80
CA LEU A 713 -33.89 -51.85 10.49
C LEU A 713 -33.52 -52.04 9.02
N PHE A 714 -33.90 -53.16 8.41
CA PHE A 714 -33.50 -53.51 7.04
C PHE A 714 -34.55 -53.20 5.98
N GLY A 715 -35.83 -53.08 6.37
CA GLY A 715 -36.96 -53.06 5.45
C GLY A 715 -37.54 -54.46 5.21
N ASP A 716 -38.40 -54.59 4.21
CA ASP A 716 -38.98 -55.87 3.80
C ASP A 716 -38.02 -56.63 2.87
N MET A 717 -37.01 -57.27 3.45
CA MET A 717 -35.87 -57.85 2.74
C MET A 717 -35.70 -59.35 3.07
N LYS A 718 -35.34 -60.14 2.05
CA LYS A 718 -34.83 -61.51 2.15
C LYS A 718 -33.34 -61.54 1.81
N VAL A 719 -32.65 -62.63 2.19
CA VAL A 719 -31.30 -62.92 1.68
C VAL A 719 -31.42 -63.76 0.41
N TYR A 720 -30.62 -63.41 -0.60
CA TYR A 720 -30.34 -64.25 -1.76
C TYR A 720 -28.91 -64.81 -1.60
N ASP A 721 -28.82 -66.12 -1.39
CA ASP A 721 -27.60 -66.91 -1.18
C ASP A 721 -27.01 -67.47 -2.49
N GLY A 722 -27.71 -67.31 -3.60
CA GLY A 722 -27.25 -67.66 -4.95
C GLY A 722 -28.08 -68.77 -5.60
N SER A 723 -27.88 -68.96 -6.91
CA SER A 723 -28.54 -70.05 -7.65
C SER A 723 -27.79 -70.38 -8.94
N TYR A 724 -27.97 -71.60 -9.45
CA TYR A 724 -27.45 -72.11 -10.74
C TYR A 724 -25.98 -71.77 -11.09
N GLY A 725 -25.07 -71.68 -10.11
CA GLY A 725 -23.65 -71.33 -10.34
C GLY A 725 -23.34 -69.83 -10.28
N VAL A 726 -24.23 -69.04 -9.67
CA VAL A 726 -23.96 -67.67 -9.22
C VAL A 726 -23.97 -67.67 -7.68
N ASN A 727 -22.79 -67.51 -7.08
CA ASN A 727 -22.64 -67.42 -5.62
C ASN A 727 -23.01 -66.00 -5.16
N ALA A 728 -23.83 -65.86 -4.11
CA ALA A 728 -24.22 -64.55 -3.57
C ALA A 728 -24.38 -64.56 -2.04
N ASN A 729 -24.36 -63.37 -1.44
CA ASN A 729 -24.91 -63.10 -0.12
C ASN A 729 -25.46 -61.68 -0.15
N LEU A 730 -26.68 -61.52 -0.66
CA LEU A 730 -27.26 -60.22 -0.98
C LEU A 730 -28.59 -59.98 -0.26
N PRO A 731 -28.80 -58.81 0.38
CA PRO A 731 -30.11 -58.38 0.82
C PRO A 731 -30.90 -57.93 -0.43
N VAL A 732 -32.07 -58.51 -0.65
CA VAL A 732 -32.97 -58.11 -1.76
C VAL A 732 -34.39 -57.94 -1.24
N PRO A 733 -35.22 -57.05 -1.81
CA PRO A 733 -36.63 -56.93 -1.45
C PRO A 733 -37.34 -58.29 -1.43
N SER A 734 -38.22 -58.53 -0.44
CA SER A 734 -38.91 -59.81 -0.24
C SER A 734 -39.67 -60.29 -1.49
N ASP A 735 -40.15 -59.36 -2.32
CA ASP A 735 -40.88 -59.57 -3.57
C ASP A 735 -39.97 -59.70 -4.82
N THR A 736 -38.65 -59.67 -4.66
CA THR A 736 -37.69 -59.82 -5.78
C THR A 736 -37.84 -61.19 -6.46
N ASP A 737 -38.04 -61.16 -7.79
CA ASP A 737 -37.93 -62.34 -8.65
C ASP A 737 -36.47 -62.80 -8.77
N GLU A 738 -36.21 -64.03 -8.31
CA GLU A 738 -34.89 -64.63 -8.24
C GLU A 738 -34.36 -65.09 -9.61
N ASP A 739 -35.24 -65.44 -10.56
CA ASP A 739 -34.82 -65.80 -11.93
C ASP A 739 -34.37 -64.54 -12.71
N THR A 740 -35.08 -63.41 -12.50
CA THR A 740 -34.65 -62.09 -12.99
C THR A 740 -33.35 -61.63 -12.32
N LEU A 741 -33.23 -61.74 -10.99
CA LEU A 741 -32.00 -61.39 -10.27
C LEU A 741 -30.80 -62.22 -10.73
N TYR A 742 -30.96 -63.54 -10.84
CA TYR A 742 -29.94 -64.46 -11.36
C TYR A 742 -29.49 -64.06 -12.78
N SER A 743 -30.45 -63.81 -13.68
CA SER A 743 -30.18 -63.38 -15.06
C SER A 743 -29.45 -62.03 -15.10
N GLY A 744 -29.78 -61.13 -14.18
CA GLY A 744 -29.12 -59.86 -13.96
C GLY A 744 -27.68 -59.99 -13.49
N LEU A 745 -27.44 -60.77 -12.43
CA LEU A 745 -26.10 -61.01 -11.87
C LEU A 745 -25.17 -61.69 -12.88
N ASN A 746 -25.69 -62.70 -13.60
CA ASN A 746 -24.94 -63.37 -14.65
C ASN A 746 -24.62 -62.43 -15.84
N SER A 747 -25.53 -61.51 -16.18
CA SER A 747 -25.24 -60.45 -17.17
C SER A 747 -24.18 -59.47 -16.66
N ALA A 748 -24.25 -59.08 -15.38
CA ALA A 748 -23.33 -58.16 -14.74
C ALA A 748 -21.88 -58.70 -14.66
N LYS A 749 -21.67 -60.03 -14.67
CA LYS A 749 -20.34 -60.65 -14.85
C LYS A 749 -19.58 -60.08 -16.05
N THR A 750 -20.27 -59.62 -17.10
CA THR A 750 -19.66 -58.95 -18.28
C THR A 750 -18.93 -57.65 -17.90
N SER A 751 -19.52 -56.84 -17.03
CA SER A 751 -18.92 -55.58 -16.54
C SER A 751 -17.72 -55.86 -15.63
N PHE A 752 -17.84 -56.84 -14.73
CA PHE A 752 -16.73 -57.29 -13.90
C PHE A 752 -15.58 -57.88 -14.73
N LYS A 753 -15.87 -58.65 -15.79
CA LYS A 753 -14.84 -59.12 -16.74
C LYS A 753 -14.13 -57.94 -17.39
N ALA A 754 -14.86 -56.97 -17.94
CA ALA A 754 -14.25 -55.81 -18.59
C ALA A 754 -13.36 -54.97 -17.65
N ALA A 755 -13.70 -54.88 -16.36
CA ALA A 755 -12.86 -54.25 -15.35
C ALA A 755 -11.61 -55.08 -15.01
N LEU A 756 -11.76 -56.40 -14.86
CA LEU A 756 -10.65 -57.33 -14.63
C LEU A 756 -9.65 -57.35 -15.80
N GLU A 757 -10.13 -57.35 -17.04
CA GLU A 757 -9.30 -57.27 -18.26
C GLU A 757 -8.52 -55.94 -18.32
N LEU A 758 -9.11 -54.84 -17.85
CA LEU A 758 -8.42 -53.55 -17.71
C LEU A 758 -7.24 -53.64 -16.72
N GLN A 759 -7.41 -54.35 -15.60
CA GLN A 759 -6.31 -54.56 -14.64
C GLN A 759 -5.25 -55.52 -15.18
N ARG A 760 -5.64 -56.60 -15.88
CA ARG A 760 -4.71 -57.49 -16.59
C ARG A 760 -3.83 -56.71 -17.57
N GLN A 761 -4.40 -55.82 -18.38
CA GLN A 761 -3.63 -54.98 -19.29
C GLN A 761 -2.59 -54.12 -18.54
N ARG A 762 -2.96 -53.50 -17.41
CA ARG A 762 -2.04 -52.72 -16.57
C ARG A 762 -0.91 -53.57 -15.97
N VAL A 763 -1.22 -54.78 -15.50
CA VAL A 763 -0.22 -55.72 -14.96
C VAL A 763 0.76 -56.15 -16.06
N ILE A 764 0.25 -56.39 -17.27
CA ILE A 764 1.05 -56.74 -18.44
C ILE A 764 1.97 -55.59 -18.88
N ASP A 765 1.46 -54.36 -18.97
CA ASP A 765 2.23 -53.19 -19.42
C ASP A 765 3.17 -52.62 -18.34
N GLY A 766 2.82 -52.79 -17.06
CA GLY A 766 3.70 -52.51 -15.93
C GLY A 766 4.77 -53.58 -15.68
N SER A 767 4.68 -54.74 -16.32
CA SER A 767 5.65 -55.83 -16.14
C SER A 767 6.98 -55.52 -16.82
N LYS A 768 8.09 -55.79 -16.11
CA LYS A 768 9.45 -55.78 -16.67
C LYS A 768 9.82 -57.13 -17.32
N ALA A 769 8.83 -57.95 -17.66
CA ALA A 769 9.04 -59.27 -18.22
C ALA A 769 9.37 -59.17 -19.72
N ASP A 770 10.49 -59.76 -20.14
CA ASP A 770 10.89 -59.74 -21.54
C ASP A 770 9.90 -60.55 -22.40
N VAL A 771 9.71 -60.08 -23.64
CA VAL A 771 8.80 -60.68 -24.63
C VAL A 771 9.43 -61.92 -25.25
N ALA A 772 10.78 -61.98 -25.31
CA ALA A 772 11.51 -63.10 -25.92
C ALA A 772 11.39 -64.42 -25.12
N ASP A 773 11.42 -64.35 -23.78
CA ASP A 773 11.54 -65.52 -22.89
C ASP A 773 10.18 -66.15 -22.51
N GLY A 774 9.08 -65.73 -23.13
CA GLY A 774 7.73 -66.24 -22.86
C GLY A 774 7.12 -65.85 -21.50
N GLY A 775 7.90 -65.23 -20.60
CA GLY A 775 7.44 -64.82 -19.27
C GLY A 775 6.20 -63.91 -19.30
N ARG A 776 6.11 -63.00 -20.28
CA ARG A 776 4.92 -62.14 -20.49
C ARG A 776 3.67 -62.96 -20.85
N ALA A 777 3.81 -64.06 -21.59
CA ALA A 777 2.69 -64.96 -21.92
C ALA A 777 2.27 -65.84 -20.73
N ILE A 778 3.20 -66.20 -19.83
CA ILE A 778 2.88 -66.90 -18.59
C ILE A 778 2.08 -65.98 -17.64
N ILE A 779 2.48 -64.71 -17.52
CA ILE A 779 1.73 -63.68 -16.76
C ILE A 779 0.34 -63.48 -17.38
N ASP A 780 0.25 -63.40 -18.71
CA ASP A 780 -1.00 -63.21 -19.45
C ASP A 780 -1.98 -64.38 -19.24
N GLN A 781 -1.55 -65.62 -19.45
CA GLN A 781 -2.40 -66.80 -19.21
C GLN A 781 -2.75 -66.98 -17.73
N SER A 782 -1.80 -66.70 -16.81
CA SER A 782 -2.06 -66.80 -15.38
C SER A 782 -3.02 -65.72 -14.86
N THR A 783 -3.07 -64.56 -15.51
CA THR A 783 -4.09 -63.54 -15.21
C THR A 783 -5.42 -63.90 -15.85
N GLN A 784 -5.47 -64.31 -17.13
CA GLN A 784 -6.70 -64.80 -17.78
C GLN A 784 -7.40 -65.89 -16.96
N ASN A 785 -6.66 -66.94 -16.56
CA ASN A 785 -7.22 -68.03 -15.74
C ASN A 785 -7.87 -67.51 -14.45
N ARG A 786 -7.26 -66.51 -13.81
CA ARG A 786 -7.80 -65.90 -12.59
C ARG A 786 -9.00 -64.98 -12.86
N ILE A 787 -9.06 -64.31 -14.02
CA ILE A 787 -10.26 -63.57 -14.43
C ILE A 787 -11.45 -64.52 -14.53
N ASP A 788 -11.27 -65.64 -15.22
CA ASP A 788 -12.36 -66.60 -15.46
C ASP A 788 -12.76 -67.31 -14.15
N ASP A 789 -11.81 -67.64 -13.28
CA ASP A 789 -12.04 -68.21 -11.94
C ASP A 789 -12.79 -67.23 -10.98
N ILE A 790 -12.44 -65.94 -10.97
CA ILE A 790 -13.20 -64.91 -10.21
C ILE A 790 -14.64 -64.79 -10.75
N LEU A 791 -14.85 -64.95 -12.06
CA LEU A 791 -16.18 -64.85 -12.67
C LEU A 791 -17.01 -66.12 -12.48
N GLU A 792 -16.38 -67.29 -12.35
CA GLU A 792 -17.08 -68.54 -12.05
C GLU A 792 -17.38 -68.67 -10.55
N ASN A 793 -16.36 -68.57 -9.69
CA ASN A 793 -16.43 -68.89 -8.27
C ASN A 793 -16.61 -67.67 -7.33
N GLY A 794 -16.41 -66.45 -7.82
CA GLY A 794 -16.54 -65.24 -7.01
C GLY A 794 -17.95 -65.01 -6.46
N VAL A 795 -18.03 -64.38 -5.29
CA VAL A 795 -19.28 -64.16 -4.56
C VAL A 795 -19.76 -62.73 -4.77
N PHE A 796 -21.02 -62.55 -5.16
CA PHE A 796 -21.67 -61.25 -5.19
C PHE A 796 -22.13 -60.85 -3.79
N VAL A 797 -21.64 -59.71 -3.29
CA VAL A 797 -21.99 -59.16 -1.97
C VAL A 797 -22.21 -57.65 -2.05
N VAL A 798 -22.78 -57.05 -1.00
CA VAL A 798 -22.94 -55.59 -0.91
C VAL A 798 -21.58 -54.89 -0.95
N SER A 799 -21.46 -53.85 -1.76
CA SER A 799 -20.26 -53.02 -1.91
C SER A 799 -20.67 -51.57 -2.11
N GLY A 800 -20.43 -50.72 -1.11
CA GLY A 800 -20.98 -49.36 -1.08
C GLY A 800 -22.51 -49.37 -1.05
N ASP A 801 -23.14 -48.73 -2.03
CA ASP A 801 -24.59 -48.63 -2.25
C ASP A 801 -25.13 -49.59 -3.35
N GLY A 802 -24.30 -50.54 -3.79
CA GLY A 802 -24.66 -51.52 -4.82
C GLY A 802 -24.03 -52.90 -4.57
N VAL A 803 -23.91 -53.69 -5.63
CA VAL A 803 -23.38 -55.06 -5.62
C VAL A 803 -21.97 -55.08 -6.21
N GLY A 804 -21.02 -55.67 -5.49
CA GLY A 804 -19.66 -55.95 -5.95
C GLY A 804 -19.40 -57.46 -6.05
N LEU A 805 -18.53 -57.86 -6.98
CA LEU A 805 -18.00 -59.22 -7.07
C LEU A 805 -16.70 -59.34 -6.27
N ARG A 806 -16.60 -60.36 -5.41
CA ARG A 806 -15.46 -60.60 -4.51
C ARG A 806 -14.66 -61.82 -4.94
N ASP A 807 -13.34 -61.65 -5.07
CA ASP A 807 -12.37 -62.73 -5.33
C ASP A 807 -12.40 -63.72 -4.15
N PRO A 808 -12.66 -65.02 -4.39
CA PRO A 808 -12.84 -66.00 -3.31
C PRO A 808 -11.53 -66.43 -2.64
N TYR A 809 -10.36 -66.08 -3.20
CA TYR A 809 -9.04 -66.46 -2.71
C TYR A 809 -8.32 -65.34 -1.95
N THR A 810 -8.46 -64.07 -2.40
CA THR A 810 -7.91 -62.92 -1.66
C THR A 810 -8.94 -62.18 -0.81
N GLY A 811 -10.24 -62.42 -1.03
CA GLY A 811 -11.30 -61.66 -0.37
C GLY A 811 -11.33 -60.18 -0.75
N GLN A 812 -10.75 -59.81 -1.89
CA GLN A 812 -10.80 -58.43 -2.40
C GLN A 812 -11.93 -58.29 -3.43
N PHE A 813 -12.56 -57.12 -3.48
CA PHE A 813 -13.47 -56.78 -4.56
C PHE A 813 -12.73 -56.61 -5.88
N VAL A 814 -13.39 -56.93 -6.98
CA VAL A 814 -12.95 -56.50 -8.33
C VAL A 814 -12.91 -54.97 -8.36
N PRO A 815 -11.76 -54.33 -8.65
CA PRO A 815 -11.66 -52.87 -8.66
C PRO A 815 -12.19 -52.28 -9.98
N GLY A 816 -12.68 -51.04 -9.91
CA GLY A 816 -13.23 -50.29 -11.03
C GLY A 816 -12.17 -49.70 -11.98
N ALA A 817 -12.59 -48.69 -12.76
CA ALA A 817 -11.76 -48.07 -13.78
C ALA A 817 -10.56 -47.26 -13.25
N ASP A 818 -10.54 -46.93 -11.95
CA ASP A 818 -9.37 -46.34 -11.28
C ASP A 818 -8.32 -47.41 -10.92
N GLY A 819 -8.75 -48.64 -10.60
CA GLY A 819 -7.92 -49.73 -10.07
C GLY A 819 -7.71 -49.70 -8.55
N VAL A 820 -8.54 -48.95 -7.81
CA VAL A 820 -8.44 -48.79 -6.35
C VAL A 820 -9.80 -48.97 -5.68
N THR A 821 -10.82 -48.27 -6.17
CA THR A 821 -12.19 -48.35 -5.66
C THR A 821 -12.85 -49.66 -6.14
N PRO A 822 -13.59 -50.39 -5.29
CA PRO A 822 -14.43 -51.52 -5.73
C PRO A 822 -15.37 -51.13 -6.88
N LEU A 823 -15.49 -51.98 -7.90
CA LEU A 823 -16.57 -51.87 -8.87
C LEU A 823 -17.88 -52.26 -8.18
N SER A 824 -18.78 -51.29 -8.03
CA SER A 824 -20.15 -51.52 -7.55
C SER A 824 -21.15 -51.23 -8.66
N ILE A 825 -22.18 -52.07 -8.77
CA ILE A 825 -23.28 -51.92 -9.73
C ILE A 825 -24.58 -51.85 -8.92
N PRO A 826 -25.42 -50.80 -9.06
CA PRO A 826 -26.66 -50.69 -8.31
C PRO A 826 -27.58 -51.90 -8.50
N LEU A 827 -28.21 -52.37 -7.43
CA LEU A 827 -29.10 -53.56 -7.46
C LEU A 827 -30.22 -53.39 -8.50
N GLN A 828 -30.79 -52.19 -8.64
CA GLN A 828 -31.80 -51.92 -9.66
C GLN A 828 -31.25 -52.16 -11.08
N THR A 829 -30.03 -51.71 -11.38
CA THR A 829 -29.40 -51.92 -12.69
C THR A 829 -29.18 -53.41 -12.99
N ILE A 830 -28.94 -54.22 -11.97
CA ILE A 830 -28.87 -55.68 -12.09
C ILE A 830 -30.25 -56.28 -12.42
N LEU A 831 -31.31 -55.85 -11.73
CA LEU A 831 -32.69 -56.28 -12.02
C LEU A 831 -33.16 -55.83 -13.42
N ASP A 832 -32.77 -54.63 -13.85
CA ASP A 832 -33.06 -54.08 -15.19
C ASP A 832 -32.38 -54.89 -16.30
N LEU A 833 -31.14 -55.34 -16.08
CA LEU A 833 -30.41 -56.25 -16.98
C LEU A 833 -31.12 -57.61 -17.06
N GLY A 834 -31.52 -58.18 -15.91
CA GLY A 834 -32.25 -59.45 -15.86
C GLY A 834 -33.56 -59.42 -16.63
N THR A 835 -34.35 -58.35 -16.42
CA THR A 835 -35.64 -58.15 -17.10
C THR A 835 -35.47 -58.07 -18.63
N GLN A 836 -34.39 -57.46 -19.11
CA GLN A 836 -34.06 -57.41 -20.54
C GLN A 836 -33.65 -58.77 -21.12
N VAL A 837 -33.02 -59.65 -20.34
CA VAL A 837 -32.75 -61.04 -20.75
C VAL A 837 -34.07 -61.83 -20.86
N SER A 838 -34.92 -61.76 -19.85
CA SER A 838 -36.23 -62.44 -19.82
C SER A 838 -37.16 -62.02 -20.96
N HIS A 839 -37.14 -60.75 -21.37
CA HIS A 839 -37.89 -60.30 -22.55
C HIS A 839 -37.33 -60.81 -23.88
N ASN A 840 -36.02 -61.00 -24.00
CA ASN A 840 -35.40 -61.51 -25.23
C ASN A 840 -35.60 -63.02 -25.41
N THR A 841 -35.69 -63.80 -24.32
CA THR A 841 -35.97 -65.25 -24.39
C THR A 841 -37.45 -65.54 -24.65
N GLY A 842 -38.37 -64.75 -24.08
CA GLY A 842 -39.83 -64.94 -24.22
C GLY A 842 -40.39 -64.84 -25.66
N GLY A 843 -39.63 -64.30 -26.62
CA GLY A 843 -40.04 -64.23 -28.03
C GLY A 843 -39.73 -65.48 -28.87
N ALA A 844 -38.89 -66.39 -28.38
CA ALA A 844 -38.23 -67.42 -29.21
C ALA A 844 -39.03 -68.75 -29.34
N ALA A 845 -40.32 -68.67 -29.67
CA ALA A 845 -41.19 -69.85 -29.83
C ALA A 845 -41.01 -70.60 -31.19
N ALA A 846 -39.76 -70.75 -31.66
CA ALA A 846 -39.38 -71.62 -32.78
C ALA A 846 -37.88 -71.96 -32.69
N GLY A 847 -37.51 -73.20 -33.02
CA GLY A 847 -36.13 -73.70 -32.81
C GLY A 847 -35.07 -73.02 -33.70
N GLY A 848 -34.02 -72.49 -33.07
CA GLY A 848 -32.84 -71.89 -33.71
C GLY A 848 -31.65 -71.81 -32.74
N SER A 849 -30.42 -71.73 -33.26
CA SER A 849 -29.19 -71.72 -32.46
C SER A 849 -29.01 -70.42 -31.64
N LEU A 850 -28.53 -70.56 -30.40
CA LEU A 850 -28.19 -69.44 -29.51
C LEU A 850 -26.79 -68.88 -29.84
N GLU A 851 -26.67 -68.15 -30.96
CA GLU A 851 -25.36 -67.61 -31.41
C GLU A 851 -25.35 -66.13 -31.83
N ASN A 852 -26.48 -65.40 -31.78
CA ASN A 852 -26.54 -64.05 -32.40
C ASN A 852 -27.29 -62.98 -31.58
N SER A 853 -27.06 -62.96 -30.26
CA SER A 853 -27.47 -61.87 -29.37
C SER A 853 -26.22 -61.28 -28.69
N GLY A 854 -25.75 -60.13 -29.18
CA GLY A 854 -24.57 -59.46 -28.61
C GLY A 854 -24.81 -58.99 -27.17
N PRO A 855 -23.81 -59.09 -26.26
CA PRO A 855 -24.00 -58.78 -24.85
C PRO A 855 -24.28 -57.29 -24.62
N LEU A 856 -25.20 -57.01 -23.69
CA LEU A 856 -25.41 -55.67 -23.13
C LEU A 856 -24.25 -55.34 -22.19
N VAL A 857 -23.68 -54.14 -22.33
CA VAL A 857 -22.49 -53.69 -21.59
C VAL A 857 -22.77 -52.30 -21.01
N ILE A 858 -22.49 -52.13 -19.72
CA ILE A 858 -22.41 -50.80 -19.08
C ILE A 858 -21.07 -50.18 -19.48
N ASP A 859 -21.06 -48.97 -20.07
CA ASP A 859 -19.79 -48.36 -20.48
C ASP A 859 -19.04 -47.82 -19.25
N ILE A 860 -17.91 -48.44 -18.94
CA ILE A 860 -17.08 -48.13 -17.77
C ILE A 860 -16.07 -47.00 -18.04
N ARG A 861 -16.12 -46.35 -19.23
CA ARG A 861 -15.15 -45.32 -19.66
C ARG A 861 -15.70 -43.90 -19.76
N GLY A 862 -16.99 -43.71 -19.51
CA GLY A 862 -17.60 -42.40 -19.22
C GLY A 862 -18.39 -42.50 -17.92
N GLY A 863 -18.42 -41.43 -17.12
CA GLY A 863 -19.15 -41.38 -15.84
C GLY A 863 -20.67 -41.25 -16.00
N ASP A 864 -21.27 -41.99 -16.93
CA ASP A 864 -22.68 -41.88 -17.34
C ASP A 864 -23.23 -43.29 -17.58
N THR A 865 -24.05 -43.81 -16.68
CA THR A 865 -24.47 -45.24 -16.60
C THR A 865 -25.51 -45.65 -17.66
N ASN A 866 -25.58 -44.93 -18.78
CA ASN A 866 -26.57 -45.11 -19.82
C ASN A 866 -26.36 -46.40 -20.64
N LEU A 867 -27.33 -47.33 -20.54
CA LEU A 867 -27.40 -48.55 -21.34
C LEU A 867 -27.41 -48.23 -22.85
N ARG A 868 -26.45 -48.78 -23.59
CA ARG A 868 -26.41 -48.70 -25.06
C ARG A 868 -26.20 -50.06 -25.70
N GLY A 869 -27.24 -50.58 -26.34
CA GLY A 869 -27.10 -51.74 -27.24
C GLY A 869 -26.22 -51.41 -28.44
N ARG A 870 -25.12 -52.16 -28.62
CA ARG A 870 -24.30 -52.07 -29.85
C ARG A 870 -25.14 -52.47 -31.06
N ARG A 871 -25.17 -51.58 -32.07
CA ARG A 871 -25.47 -51.94 -33.46
C ARG A 871 -24.19 -51.77 -34.26
N ASP A 872 -23.78 -52.79 -34.98
CA ASP A 872 -22.55 -52.77 -35.79
C ASP A 872 -22.72 -51.86 -37.01
N GLN A 873 -22.23 -50.63 -36.90
CA GLN A 873 -22.03 -49.72 -38.03
C GLN A 873 -20.70 -48.95 -37.90
N ASP A 874 -19.58 -49.68 -38.01
CA ASP A 874 -18.28 -49.06 -38.32
C ASP A 874 -17.37 -49.99 -39.14
N VAL A 875 -17.96 -50.62 -40.18
CA VAL A 875 -17.20 -51.39 -41.18
C VAL A 875 -16.43 -50.41 -42.07
N LYS A 876 -15.24 -50.00 -41.59
CA LYS A 876 -14.29 -49.22 -42.40
C LYS A 876 -13.81 -50.05 -43.58
N THR A 877 -14.29 -49.67 -44.76
CA THR A 877 -13.92 -50.26 -46.04
C THR A 877 -12.47 -49.95 -46.41
N TYR A 878 -11.55 -50.81 -46.00
CA TYR A 878 -10.26 -50.90 -46.68
C TYR A 878 -10.47 -51.41 -48.10
N LYS A 879 -9.84 -50.72 -49.07
CA LYS A 879 -9.60 -51.19 -50.43
C LYS A 879 -8.11 -51.01 -50.74
N PRO A 880 -7.58 -51.81 -51.68
CA PRO A 880 -6.21 -52.35 -51.60
C PRO A 880 -5.11 -51.33 -51.92
#